data_AF-A0A813WD59-F1
#
_entry.id   AF-A0A813WD59-F1
#
_cell.length_a   1.000
_cell.length_b   1.000
_cell.length_c   1.000
_cell.angle_alpha   90.00
_cell.angle_beta   90.00
_cell.angle_gamma   90.00
#
_symmetry.space_group_name_H-M   'P 1'
#
loop_
_entity.id
_entity.type
_entity.pdbx_description
1 polymer ?
#
loop_
_entity_poly.entity_id
_entity_poly.type
_entity_poly.pdbx_seq_one_letter_code
_entity_poly.pdbx_strand_id
1 'polypeptide(L)'
;MDEIFARAKSILVIWADDTDPENLPAFQEILQTKAKQAHIAFENVQMLLDSRRATSSFDVILLGLVSKRDTPTNVDLLNEFFRLLRPNGYFITHIEHAKQSQAIDHFKMCGFTSCNPLDSNSSFLIENKDDDVKKLGSLWLCQKPSFDIGYSVPLRNRADSKTGQVLPTVETKKTWTMDDDDLIDTDGLLDENDRKKPDVKNYDCGTSSTGVRKACKNCTCGLAQELEEEEHAAAKQSVKSSCGSCYLGDAFRCAGCPARGLPPFKPGERYGKRVMCYYTNWAGYRPAEGSFSVKDIDPNLCTHIIYSFARVQGNDLATTEGNDREMYKQIMELKKVNPDLKVMLAVGGWNHGAAPFTQMVSTEKSRAEFVENSFNFLKKYGFDGLDLDWEYPADRGSPPEDRQRFTQLAKQLSAKYKQEGLLVSAATPASPSRYDSSYEPEVCEHLDFINIMAYDYSGQWERQAGHNSPLTAQKQTVQHMLQKPACTPDKLNLGMGAYGRTHQLANPSSHEIGSPTVGSGAVAGPYTRESGFMSYYEVCDKLNQGWSQGWSDQHKVPYAYSGSQWVGYDNPESIAIKAEYVNEMDLGGAMFWAMDLDDFRGDKCNQGKFPLINTAKDVVNGKSPSTRPSTTRTTPTTTPIPTDRTDAATLYCQNSLEKQTYANVSANCESYYECLTTPSGKQITVSRTCPKPLIYSEDKKKCVKEKDLNDVSIKCSTKLGLSAPSSPAANCWDPSSFIPDSQCRFFTDCSTKRRYECPPDSSFERNLKRCVPKKHVQCWW
;
A
#
# COMPACT_ATOMS: atom_id res chain seq x y z
N MET A 1 -39.49 -10.64 -24.95
CA MET A 1 -38.55 -10.96 -23.85
C MET A 1 -37.68 -12.17 -24.19
N ASP A 2 -38.26 -13.31 -24.61
CA ASP A 2 -37.45 -14.50 -24.96
C ASP A 2 -36.46 -14.27 -26.11
N GLU A 3 -36.81 -13.45 -27.11
CA GLU A 3 -35.87 -13.07 -28.20
C GLU A 3 -34.68 -12.23 -27.69
N ILE A 4 -34.89 -11.41 -26.65
CA ILE A 4 -33.83 -10.59 -26.03
C ILE A 4 -32.85 -11.50 -25.29
N PHE A 5 -33.37 -12.44 -24.48
CA PHE A 5 -32.54 -13.38 -23.73
C PHE A 5 -31.85 -14.42 -24.62
N ALA A 6 -32.48 -14.81 -25.74
CA ALA A 6 -31.86 -15.68 -26.74
C ALA A 6 -30.65 -15.03 -27.44
N ARG A 7 -30.63 -13.69 -27.54
CA ARG A 7 -29.52 -12.93 -28.16
C ARG A 7 -28.51 -12.38 -27.16
N ALA A 8 -28.85 -12.34 -25.87
CA ALA A 8 -27.98 -11.83 -24.82
C ALA A 8 -26.77 -12.75 -24.61
N LYS A 9 -25.56 -12.19 -24.56
CA LYS A 9 -24.33 -12.92 -24.20
C LYS A 9 -23.97 -12.72 -22.73
N SER A 10 -24.47 -11.67 -22.12
CA SER A 10 -24.14 -11.25 -20.76
C SER A 10 -25.36 -10.60 -20.09
N ILE A 11 -25.75 -11.13 -18.94
CA ILE A 11 -26.91 -10.68 -18.17
C ILE A 11 -26.46 -10.37 -16.74
N LEU A 12 -26.82 -9.21 -16.22
CA LEU A 12 -26.60 -8.83 -14.83
C LEU A 12 -27.93 -8.86 -14.07
N VAL A 13 -27.96 -9.60 -12.97
CA VAL A 13 -29.09 -9.66 -12.03
C VAL A 13 -28.71 -8.92 -10.76
N ILE A 14 -29.51 -7.92 -10.41
CA ILE A 14 -29.28 -7.12 -9.22
C ILE A 14 -30.23 -7.54 -8.12
N TRP A 15 -29.68 -7.88 -6.96
CA TRP A 15 -30.41 -8.23 -5.75
C TRP A 15 -30.06 -7.27 -4.60
N ALA A 16 -30.85 -7.29 -3.53
CA ALA A 16 -30.66 -6.44 -2.36
C ALA A 16 -30.75 -7.27 -1.07
N ASP A 17 -30.29 -6.74 0.07
CA ASP A 17 -30.12 -7.49 1.33
C ASP A 17 -31.42 -8.07 1.92
N ASP A 18 -32.58 -7.67 1.41
CA ASP A 18 -33.90 -8.20 1.78
C ASP A 18 -34.31 -9.44 0.95
N THR A 19 -33.44 -9.90 0.06
CA THR A 19 -33.67 -11.05 -0.81
C THR A 19 -33.41 -12.34 -0.04
N ASP A 20 -34.37 -13.27 -0.04
CA ASP A 20 -34.20 -14.59 0.54
C ASP A 20 -33.08 -15.36 -0.21
N PRO A 21 -32.03 -15.85 0.48
CA PRO A 21 -30.94 -16.58 -0.14
C PRO A 21 -31.39 -17.80 -0.95
N GLU A 22 -32.53 -18.42 -0.63
CA GLU A 22 -33.03 -19.60 -1.34
C GLU A 22 -33.60 -19.25 -2.73
N ASN A 23 -33.99 -18.00 -2.96
CA ASN A 23 -34.58 -17.55 -4.23
C ASN A 23 -33.53 -17.26 -5.31
N LEU A 24 -32.28 -16.98 -4.93
CA LEU A 24 -31.20 -16.65 -5.88
C LEU A 24 -30.78 -17.86 -6.74
N PRO A 25 -30.51 -19.06 -6.17
CA PRO A 25 -30.20 -20.25 -6.95
C PRO A 25 -31.37 -20.70 -7.85
N ALA A 26 -32.61 -20.63 -7.36
CA ALA A 26 -33.79 -20.97 -8.14
C ALA A 26 -33.97 -20.03 -9.34
N PHE A 27 -33.77 -18.72 -9.13
CA PHE A 27 -33.81 -17.72 -10.20
C PHE A 27 -32.71 -17.94 -11.25
N GLN A 28 -31.51 -18.32 -10.79
CA GLN A 28 -30.39 -18.63 -11.67
C GLN A 28 -30.70 -19.81 -12.59
N GLU A 29 -31.29 -20.90 -12.08
CA GLU A 29 -31.63 -22.08 -12.89
C GLU A 29 -32.66 -21.76 -14.00
N ILE A 30 -33.65 -20.91 -13.68
CA ILE A 30 -34.67 -20.47 -14.63
C ILE A 30 -34.05 -19.60 -15.73
N LEU A 31 -33.19 -18.64 -15.35
CA LEU A 31 -32.47 -17.80 -16.31
C LEU A 31 -31.54 -18.62 -17.21
N GLN A 32 -30.84 -19.61 -16.65
CA GLN A 32 -29.97 -20.50 -17.43
C GLN A 32 -30.76 -21.34 -18.44
N THR A 33 -32.00 -21.72 -18.11
CA THR A 33 -32.87 -22.48 -19.02
C THR A 33 -33.30 -21.66 -20.24
N LYS A 34 -33.57 -20.36 -20.05
CA LYS A 34 -34.03 -19.45 -21.11
C LYS A 34 -32.88 -18.74 -21.85
N ALA A 35 -31.75 -18.49 -21.21
CA ALA A 35 -30.58 -17.83 -21.76
C ALA A 35 -29.37 -18.78 -21.82
N LYS A 36 -29.51 -19.90 -22.55
CA LYS A 36 -28.55 -21.02 -22.56
C LYS A 36 -27.09 -20.68 -22.92
N GLN A 37 -26.85 -19.53 -23.55
CA GLN A 37 -25.53 -19.08 -24.01
C GLN A 37 -25.03 -17.82 -23.29
N ALA A 38 -25.76 -17.31 -22.30
CA ALA A 38 -25.44 -16.05 -21.62
C ALA A 38 -24.64 -16.28 -20.34
N HIS A 39 -23.62 -15.45 -20.12
CA HIS A 39 -22.97 -15.33 -18.82
C HIS A 39 -23.85 -14.53 -17.86
N ILE A 40 -24.33 -15.16 -16.79
CA ILE A 40 -25.19 -14.53 -15.79
C ILE A 40 -24.34 -14.13 -14.58
N ALA A 41 -24.33 -12.83 -14.26
CA ALA A 41 -23.70 -12.30 -13.06
C ALA A 41 -24.76 -11.86 -12.06
N PHE A 42 -24.54 -12.12 -10.77
CA PHE A 42 -25.38 -11.64 -9.68
C PHE A 42 -24.61 -10.63 -8.86
N GLU A 43 -25.22 -9.46 -8.61
CA GLU A 43 -24.62 -8.42 -7.79
C GLU A 43 -25.60 -7.79 -6.83
N ASN A 44 -25.06 -7.42 -5.67
CA ASN A 44 -25.81 -6.69 -4.68
C ASN A 44 -25.84 -5.20 -5.05
N VAL A 45 -27.02 -4.57 -4.94
CA VAL A 45 -27.24 -3.16 -5.27
C VAL A 45 -26.30 -2.20 -4.53
N GLN A 46 -25.94 -2.51 -3.28
CA GLN A 46 -25.11 -1.65 -2.44
C GLN A 46 -23.63 -1.73 -2.84
N MET A 47 -23.21 -2.86 -3.41
CA MET A 47 -21.82 -3.10 -3.83
C MET A 47 -21.58 -2.67 -5.29
N LEU A 48 -22.62 -2.31 -6.02
CA LEU A 48 -22.51 -2.01 -7.46
C LEU A 48 -21.79 -0.69 -7.73
N LEU A 49 -22.04 0.34 -6.91
CA LEU A 49 -21.36 1.64 -7.03
C LEU A 49 -19.86 1.55 -6.69
N ASP A 50 -19.48 0.58 -5.87
CA ASP A 50 -18.08 0.28 -5.53
C ASP A 50 -17.43 -0.71 -6.52
N SER A 51 -18.22 -1.28 -7.43
CA SER A 51 -17.73 -2.28 -8.38
C SER A 51 -16.99 -1.60 -9.55
N ARG A 52 -15.68 -1.83 -9.67
CA ARG A 52 -14.87 -1.37 -10.82
C ARG A 52 -15.08 -2.22 -12.08
N ARG A 53 -16.34 -2.50 -12.44
CA ARG A 53 -16.66 -3.22 -13.68
C ARG A 53 -16.38 -2.36 -14.90
N ALA A 54 -15.94 -2.98 -15.99
CA ALA A 54 -15.72 -2.30 -17.26
C ALA A 54 -17.02 -1.69 -17.80
N THR A 55 -16.94 -0.54 -18.47
CA THR A 55 -18.08 0.07 -19.16
C THR A 55 -18.61 -0.87 -20.24
N SER A 56 -19.91 -0.82 -20.55
CA SER A 56 -20.52 -1.60 -21.64
C SER A 56 -20.24 -3.11 -21.54
N SER A 57 -20.35 -3.65 -20.32
CA SER A 57 -20.08 -5.06 -20.02
C SER A 57 -21.27 -5.99 -20.25
N PHE A 58 -22.51 -5.50 -20.11
CA PHE A 58 -23.71 -6.32 -20.11
C PHE A 58 -24.67 -5.97 -21.25
N ASP A 59 -25.35 -6.98 -21.79
CA ASP A 59 -26.39 -6.80 -22.81
C ASP A 59 -27.76 -6.55 -22.16
N VAL A 60 -28.01 -7.14 -20.98
CA VAL A 60 -29.26 -6.99 -20.22
C VAL A 60 -28.99 -6.80 -18.73
N ILE A 61 -29.66 -5.84 -18.09
CA ILE A 61 -29.67 -5.64 -16.64
C ILE A 61 -31.09 -5.87 -16.10
N LEU A 62 -31.20 -6.68 -15.04
CA LEU A 62 -32.44 -7.06 -14.38
C LEU A 62 -32.48 -6.53 -12.94
N LEU A 63 -33.50 -5.74 -12.59
CA LEU A 63 -33.69 -5.16 -11.25
C LEU A 63 -35.11 -5.39 -10.71
N GLY A 64 -35.24 -5.69 -9.41
CA GLY A 64 -36.54 -5.82 -8.73
C GLY A 64 -37.31 -7.13 -9.01
N LEU A 65 -36.64 -8.11 -9.63
CA LEU A 65 -37.21 -9.42 -9.96
C LEU A 65 -37.01 -10.48 -8.85
N VAL A 66 -35.97 -10.34 -8.03
CA VAL A 66 -35.66 -11.28 -6.93
C VAL A 66 -35.82 -10.63 -5.55
N SER A 67 -35.70 -9.31 -5.45
CA SER A 67 -35.87 -8.56 -4.20
C SER A 67 -37.34 -8.18 -3.93
N LYS A 68 -37.69 -8.09 -2.63
CA LYS A 68 -39.01 -7.64 -2.18
C LYS A 68 -39.17 -6.12 -2.28
N ARG A 69 -38.08 -5.35 -2.23
CA ARG A 69 -38.08 -3.89 -2.39
C ARG A 69 -38.28 -3.42 -3.82
N ASP A 70 -38.96 -2.29 -3.95
CA ASP A 70 -39.08 -1.54 -5.20
C ASP A 70 -37.78 -0.86 -5.59
N THR A 71 -37.66 -0.54 -6.87
CA THR A 71 -36.53 0.20 -7.45
C THR A 71 -36.19 1.45 -6.65
N PRO A 72 -34.95 1.60 -6.15
CA PRO A 72 -34.47 2.90 -5.70
C PRO A 72 -34.38 3.83 -6.92
N THR A 73 -35.13 4.94 -6.91
CA THR A 73 -35.05 6.04 -7.89
C THR A 73 -33.78 6.88 -7.72
N ASN A 74 -32.68 6.25 -7.30
CA ASN A 74 -31.40 6.92 -7.12
C ASN A 74 -30.73 7.11 -8.49
N VAL A 75 -30.45 8.36 -8.83
CA VAL A 75 -29.84 8.78 -10.10
C VAL A 75 -28.45 8.17 -10.27
N ASP A 76 -27.69 8.01 -9.20
CA ASP A 76 -26.32 7.46 -9.26
C ASP A 76 -26.31 5.99 -9.68
N LEU A 77 -27.26 5.19 -9.17
CA LEU A 77 -27.43 3.80 -9.57
C LEU A 77 -27.89 3.68 -11.03
N LEU A 78 -28.75 4.57 -11.49
CA LEU A 78 -29.22 4.58 -12.88
C LEU A 78 -28.11 4.98 -13.86
N ASN A 79 -27.27 5.95 -13.49
CA ASN A 79 -26.07 6.30 -14.24
C ASN A 79 -25.10 5.12 -14.33
N GLU A 80 -24.98 4.35 -13.25
CA GLU A 80 -24.13 3.16 -13.21
C GLU A 80 -24.70 2.03 -14.09
N PHE A 81 -26.02 1.78 -14.07
CA PHE A 81 -26.64 0.85 -15.01
C PHE A 81 -26.46 1.29 -16.47
N PHE A 82 -26.60 2.59 -16.73
CA PHE A 82 -26.38 3.16 -18.05
C PHE A 82 -24.92 2.98 -18.50
N ARG A 83 -23.95 3.11 -17.59
CA ARG A 83 -22.53 2.87 -17.84
C ARG A 83 -22.22 1.40 -18.14
N LEU A 84 -22.87 0.48 -17.44
CA LEU A 84 -22.63 -0.97 -17.55
C LEU A 84 -23.30 -1.62 -18.77
N LEU A 85 -24.42 -1.05 -19.25
CA LEU A 85 -25.11 -1.54 -20.45
C LEU A 85 -24.34 -1.23 -21.73
N ARG A 86 -24.30 -2.19 -22.65
CA ARG A 86 -23.81 -1.97 -24.02
C ARG A 86 -24.74 -1.07 -24.83
N PRO A 87 -24.26 -0.44 -25.90
CA PRO A 87 -25.12 0.23 -26.87
C PRO A 87 -26.24 -0.70 -27.37
N ASN A 88 -27.48 -0.20 -27.41
CA ASN A 88 -28.70 -0.97 -27.66
C ASN A 88 -29.07 -2.03 -26.59
N GLY A 89 -28.37 -2.07 -25.46
CA GLY A 89 -28.66 -2.97 -24.34
C GLY A 89 -29.99 -2.65 -23.65
N TYR A 90 -30.52 -3.63 -22.92
CA TYR A 90 -31.86 -3.55 -22.32
C TYR A 90 -31.79 -3.50 -20.78
N PHE A 91 -32.53 -2.57 -20.20
CA PHE A 91 -32.79 -2.48 -18.77
C PHE A 91 -34.22 -2.92 -18.49
N ILE A 92 -34.40 -3.95 -17.66
CA ILE A 92 -35.72 -4.49 -17.30
C ILE A 92 -35.90 -4.34 -15.80
N THR A 93 -37.02 -3.72 -15.42
CA THR A 93 -37.28 -3.43 -14.02
C THR A 93 -38.77 -3.50 -13.65
N HIS A 94 -39.04 -3.84 -12.39
CA HIS A 94 -40.38 -3.76 -11.79
C HIS A 94 -40.65 -2.33 -11.27
N ILE A 95 -41.80 -1.74 -11.62
CA ILE A 95 -42.22 -0.40 -11.16
C ILE A 95 -43.64 -0.47 -10.62
N GLU A 96 -43.82 -0.10 -9.35
CA GLU A 96 -45.13 0.02 -8.71
C GLU A 96 -45.98 1.10 -9.38
N HIS A 97 -47.28 0.83 -9.59
CA HIS A 97 -48.21 1.74 -10.27
C HIS A 97 -48.24 3.17 -9.70
N ALA A 98 -48.05 3.34 -8.38
CA ALA A 98 -48.08 4.64 -7.71
C ALA A 98 -46.87 5.54 -8.03
N LYS A 99 -45.76 4.98 -8.54
CA LYS A 99 -44.49 5.71 -8.77
C LYS A 99 -44.04 5.71 -10.24
N GLN A 100 -44.92 5.30 -11.16
CA GLN A 100 -44.58 5.12 -12.58
C GLN A 100 -44.09 6.41 -13.25
N SER A 101 -44.78 7.54 -13.09
CA SER A 101 -44.39 8.79 -13.76
C SER A 101 -43.01 9.26 -13.32
N GLN A 102 -42.76 9.29 -12.01
CA GLN A 102 -41.48 9.74 -11.44
C GLN A 102 -40.31 8.85 -11.86
N ALA A 103 -40.49 7.52 -11.87
CA ALA A 103 -39.45 6.59 -12.28
C ALA A 103 -39.10 6.73 -13.77
N ILE A 104 -40.12 6.89 -14.63
CA ILE A 104 -39.92 7.06 -16.08
C ILE A 104 -39.19 8.37 -16.38
N ASP A 105 -39.53 9.45 -15.69
CA ASP A 105 -38.84 10.73 -15.85
C ASP A 105 -37.38 10.63 -15.44
N HIS A 106 -37.07 9.92 -14.34
CA HIS A 106 -35.70 9.65 -13.92
C HIS A 106 -34.92 8.81 -14.95
N PHE A 107 -35.55 7.79 -15.55
CA PHE A 107 -34.90 6.98 -16.60
C PHE A 107 -34.60 7.81 -17.86
N LYS A 108 -35.54 8.67 -18.26
CA LYS A 108 -35.34 9.58 -19.39
C LYS A 108 -34.24 10.61 -19.10
N MET A 109 -34.19 11.16 -17.89
CA MET A 109 -33.12 12.08 -17.48
C MET A 109 -31.73 11.41 -17.49
N CYS A 110 -31.66 10.11 -17.18
CA CYS A 110 -30.41 9.33 -17.27
C CYS A 110 -30.07 8.87 -18.71
N GLY A 111 -30.90 9.21 -19.71
CA GLY A 111 -30.63 8.94 -21.13
C GLY A 111 -31.21 7.64 -21.69
N PHE A 112 -32.01 6.89 -20.93
CA PHE A 112 -32.69 5.70 -21.45
C PHE A 112 -33.80 6.07 -22.45
N THR A 113 -33.91 5.30 -23.53
CA THR A 113 -34.91 5.45 -24.59
C THR A 113 -35.91 4.30 -24.57
N SER A 114 -37.07 4.51 -25.21
CA SER A 114 -38.07 3.45 -25.43
C SER A 114 -38.54 2.69 -24.17
N CYS A 115 -38.72 3.39 -23.05
CA CYS A 115 -39.27 2.83 -21.81
C CYS A 115 -40.77 2.51 -21.95
N ASN A 116 -41.10 1.24 -22.20
CA ASN A 116 -42.47 0.77 -22.41
C ASN A 116 -42.84 -0.37 -21.44
N PRO A 117 -44.11 -0.49 -21.01
CA PRO A 117 -44.57 -1.64 -20.24
C PRO A 117 -44.49 -2.91 -21.10
N LEU A 118 -44.15 -4.05 -20.48
CA LEU A 118 -44.18 -5.35 -21.13
C LEU A 118 -45.58 -5.97 -21.04
N ASP A 119 -46.10 -6.45 -22.18
CA ASP A 119 -47.40 -7.12 -22.23
C ASP A 119 -47.42 -8.42 -21.43
N SER A 120 -48.53 -8.64 -20.73
CA SER A 120 -48.81 -9.72 -19.77
C SER A 120 -48.84 -11.15 -20.35
N ASN A 121 -48.64 -11.31 -21.66
CA ASN A 121 -48.62 -12.61 -22.35
C ASN A 121 -47.22 -13.26 -22.43
N SER A 122 -46.21 -12.69 -21.79
CA SER A 122 -44.85 -13.28 -21.77
C SER A 122 -44.69 -14.27 -20.61
N SER A 123 -44.50 -15.55 -20.95
CA SER A 123 -44.39 -16.72 -20.06
C SER A 123 -43.07 -16.80 -19.26
N PHE A 124 -42.62 -15.66 -18.73
CA PHE A 124 -41.38 -15.57 -17.94
C PHE A 124 -41.62 -15.73 -16.44
N LEU A 125 -42.85 -16.04 -16.00
CA LEU A 125 -43.20 -15.91 -14.59
C LEU A 125 -43.04 -17.21 -13.81
N ILE A 126 -42.29 -17.06 -12.73
CA ILE A 126 -41.97 -18.00 -11.69
C ILE A 126 -43.21 -18.17 -10.83
N GLU A 127 -43.75 -19.39 -10.74
CA GLU A 127 -44.65 -19.76 -9.66
C GLU A 127 -43.82 -19.82 -8.36
N ASN A 128 -43.78 -18.72 -7.61
CA ASN A 128 -43.31 -18.76 -6.23
C ASN A 128 -44.36 -19.43 -5.37
N LYS A 129 -43.92 -20.32 -4.47
CA LYS A 129 -44.77 -21.10 -3.56
C LYS A 129 -45.39 -20.30 -2.40
N ASP A 130 -45.14 -19.01 -2.33
CA ASP A 130 -45.82 -18.11 -1.39
C ASP A 130 -46.69 -17.13 -2.16
N ASP A 131 -47.98 -17.18 -1.82
CA ASP A 131 -49.03 -16.24 -2.22
C ASP A 131 -48.61 -14.79 -1.92
N ASP A 132 -48.05 -14.12 -2.93
CA ASP A 132 -48.42 -12.75 -3.24
C ASP A 132 -48.09 -12.47 -4.70
N VAL A 133 -49.16 -12.52 -5.48
CA VAL A 133 -49.25 -12.15 -6.88
C VAL A 133 -48.72 -10.71 -7.04
N LYS A 134 -47.42 -10.54 -7.33
CA LYS A 134 -46.96 -9.37 -8.09
C LYS A 134 -47.64 -9.45 -9.45
N LYS A 135 -48.85 -8.90 -9.54
CA LYS A 135 -49.67 -8.83 -10.74
C LYS A 135 -48.86 -8.20 -11.87
N LEU A 136 -48.27 -9.05 -12.72
CA LEU A 136 -48.43 -9.17 -14.18
C LEU A 136 -48.69 -7.92 -15.05
N GLY A 137 -48.43 -6.69 -14.59
CA GLY A 137 -48.62 -5.44 -15.35
C GLY A 137 -47.61 -4.33 -15.03
N SER A 138 -46.58 -4.60 -14.22
CA SER A 138 -45.66 -3.59 -13.68
C SER A 138 -44.20 -3.75 -14.14
N LEU A 139 -43.92 -4.60 -15.13
CA LEU A 139 -42.58 -4.75 -15.71
C LEU A 139 -42.38 -3.77 -16.87
N TRP A 140 -41.28 -3.04 -16.82
CA TRP A 140 -40.91 -2.03 -17.82
C TRP A 140 -39.61 -2.40 -18.50
N LEU A 141 -39.57 -2.22 -19.82
CA LEU A 141 -38.40 -2.39 -20.67
C LEU A 141 -37.91 -1.02 -21.11
N CYS A 142 -36.70 -0.64 -20.74
CA CYS A 142 -36.00 0.55 -21.21
C CYS A 142 -34.77 0.13 -22.02
N GLN A 143 -34.38 0.93 -23.01
CA GLN A 143 -33.24 0.63 -23.87
C GLN A 143 -32.17 1.72 -23.77
N LYS A 144 -30.89 1.32 -23.84
CA LYS A 144 -29.79 2.26 -24.01
C LYS A 144 -29.68 2.66 -25.50
N PRO A 145 -29.45 3.94 -25.84
CA PRO A 145 -29.17 4.37 -27.21
C PRO A 145 -28.04 3.58 -27.88
N SER A 146 -27.93 3.70 -29.20
CA SER A 146 -26.90 3.03 -30.01
C SER A 146 -25.48 3.61 -29.85
N PHE A 147 -25.26 4.51 -28.90
CA PHE A 147 -23.99 5.19 -28.66
C PHE A 147 -23.70 5.34 -27.16
N ASP A 148 -22.42 5.47 -26.81
CA ASP A 148 -21.94 5.69 -25.45
C ASP A 148 -21.74 7.20 -25.15
N ILE A 149 -21.82 7.59 -23.87
CA ILE A 149 -21.57 8.97 -23.43
C ILE A 149 -20.11 9.33 -23.73
N GLY A 150 -19.90 10.42 -24.46
CA GLY A 150 -18.58 10.85 -24.95
C GLY A 150 -18.24 10.38 -26.37
N TYR A 151 -19.15 9.68 -27.06
CA TYR A 151 -18.95 9.32 -28.46
C TYR A 151 -19.16 10.53 -29.38
N SER A 152 -18.09 11.05 -29.98
CA SER A 152 -18.16 12.10 -31.00
C SER A 152 -18.32 11.46 -32.38
N VAL A 153 -19.47 11.67 -33.03
CA VAL A 153 -19.64 11.30 -34.44
C VAL A 153 -19.19 12.48 -35.30
N PRO A 154 -18.22 12.29 -36.22
CA PRO A 154 -17.95 13.31 -37.22
C PRO A 154 -19.18 13.45 -38.12
N LEU A 155 -19.76 14.64 -38.16
CA LEU A 155 -20.84 14.97 -39.10
C LEU A 155 -20.27 14.86 -40.52
N ARG A 156 -20.64 13.80 -41.24
CA ARG A 156 -20.38 13.69 -42.67
C ARG A 156 -21.25 14.73 -43.38
N ASN A 157 -20.64 15.85 -43.77
CA ASN A 157 -21.22 16.74 -44.76
C ASN A 157 -21.47 15.92 -46.03
N ARG A 158 -22.73 15.63 -46.31
CA ARG A 158 -23.17 14.89 -47.48
C ARG A 158 -23.14 15.83 -48.68
N ALA A 159 -21.94 16.15 -49.14
CA ALA A 159 -21.68 16.74 -50.45
C ALA A 159 -20.90 15.71 -51.27
N ASP A 160 -21.64 14.77 -51.85
CA ASP A 160 -21.41 14.13 -53.17
C ASP A 160 -22.08 12.75 -53.25
N SER A 161 -23.37 12.76 -53.59
CA SER A 161 -23.91 11.91 -54.65
C SER A 161 -25.37 12.31 -54.90
N LYS A 162 -25.63 12.78 -56.12
CA LYS A 162 -26.93 13.15 -56.68
C LYS A 162 -27.98 12.04 -56.48
N THR A 163 -29.15 12.39 -55.94
CA THR A 163 -30.49 12.22 -56.55
C THR A 163 -31.55 12.69 -55.55
N GLY A 164 -32.47 13.52 -56.02
CA GLY A 164 -33.29 14.38 -55.16
C GLY A 164 -34.61 13.78 -54.67
N GLN A 165 -35.16 14.45 -53.66
CA GLN A 165 -36.58 14.77 -53.53
C GLN A 165 -36.75 15.87 -52.46
N VAL A 166 -37.91 16.51 -52.48
CA VAL A 166 -38.11 17.96 -52.28
C VAL A 166 -38.95 18.24 -51.02
N LEU A 167 -38.46 19.19 -50.18
CA LEU A 167 -39.15 20.13 -49.25
C LEU A 167 -40.00 19.59 -48.05
N PRO A 168 -40.35 20.41 -47.02
CA PRO A 168 -40.13 21.85 -46.84
C PRO A 168 -39.47 22.33 -45.52
N THR A 169 -38.88 23.51 -45.66
CA THR A 169 -38.38 24.51 -44.71
C THR A 169 -39.45 25.16 -43.82
N VAL A 170 -39.13 25.46 -42.54
CA VAL A 170 -39.48 26.73 -41.85
C VAL A 170 -38.37 27.11 -40.84
N GLU A 171 -38.18 28.42 -40.72
CA GLU A 171 -37.11 29.28 -40.20
C GLU A 171 -36.72 29.17 -38.71
N THR A 172 -35.42 29.38 -38.41
CA THR A 172 -34.99 30.38 -37.41
C THR A 172 -33.62 30.98 -37.77
N LYS A 173 -33.43 32.24 -37.38
CA LYS A 173 -32.56 33.28 -37.95
C LYS A 173 -31.04 33.15 -37.68
N LYS A 174 -30.28 33.39 -38.75
CA LYS A 174 -29.05 34.20 -38.91
C LYS A 174 -28.17 34.47 -37.67
N THR A 175 -27.01 33.81 -37.63
CA THR A 175 -25.78 34.30 -36.99
C THR A 175 -24.81 34.76 -38.07
N TRP A 176 -24.13 35.86 -37.79
CA TRP A 176 -23.44 36.78 -38.68
C TRP A 176 -22.19 36.20 -39.37
N THR A 177 -22.04 36.52 -40.65
CA THR A 177 -20.78 36.50 -41.43
C THR A 177 -20.40 37.95 -41.74
N MET A 178 -19.15 38.35 -41.50
CA MET A 178 -18.47 39.44 -42.23
C MET A 178 -16.94 39.21 -42.23
N ASP A 179 -16.46 38.85 -43.42
CA ASP A 179 -15.35 39.37 -44.24
C ASP A 179 -14.01 39.84 -43.60
N ASP A 180 -12.95 39.20 -44.11
CA ASP A 180 -11.52 39.50 -43.96
C ASP A 180 -11.12 40.71 -44.83
N ASP A 181 -10.70 41.81 -44.21
CA ASP A 181 -9.85 42.85 -44.80
C ASP A 181 -9.27 43.71 -43.66
N ASP A 182 -8.10 43.33 -43.11
CA ASP A 182 -7.16 44.20 -42.36
C ASP A 182 -5.86 43.44 -41.97
N LEU A 183 -5.05 43.08 -42.95
CA LEU A 183 -3.67 42.60 -42.73
C LEU A 183 -2.69 43.78 -42.84
N ILE A 184 -2.00 44.09 -41.74
CA ILE A 184 -1.00 45.17 -41.62
C ILE A 184 0.34 44.72 -42.26
N ASP A 185 0.87 45.53 -43.17
CA ASP A 185 2.14 45.33 -43.89
C ASP A 185 3.36 45.70 -43.00
N THR A 186 4.31 44.78 -42.87
CA THR A 186 5.43 44.84 -41.91
C THR A 186 6.67 45.59 -42.41
N ASP A 187 6.74 45.98 -43.68
CA ASP A 187 7.96 46.57 -44.27
C ASP A 187 7.99 48.12 -44.27
N GLY A 188 6.99 48.77 -43.68
CA GLY A 188 6.90 50.23 -43.55
C GLY A 188 7.44 50.85 -42.25
N LEU A 189 8.03 50.05 -41.35
CA LEU A 189 8.30 50.45 -39.95
C LEU A 189 9.74 50.89 -39.63
N LEU A 190 10.63 51.01 -40.62
CA LEU A 190 12.02 51.45 -40.41
C LEU A 190 12.40 52.57 -41.37
N ASP A 191 12.93 53.67 -40.84
CA ASP A 191 13.39 54.79 -41.65
C ASP A 191 14.88 54.67 -42.05
N GLU A 192 15.34 55.51 -42.97
CA GLU A 192 16.73 55.48 -43.49
C GLU A 192 17.79 55.90 -42.45
N ASN A 193 17.39 56.46 -41.31
CA ASN A 193 18.34 56.85 -40.26
C ASN A 193 18.70 55.66 -39.35
N ASP A 194 17.79 54.71 -39.19
CA ASP A 194 18.03 53.47 -38.43
C ASP A 194 19.00 52.50 -39.14
N ARG A 195 19.34 52.75 -40.41
CA ARG A 195 20.25 51.90 -41.21
C ARG A 195 21.73 52.33 -41.18
N LYS A 196 22.10 53.41 -40.48
CA LYS A 196 23.50 53.86 -40.39
C LYS A 196 24.23 53.22 -39.20
N LYS A 197 25.26 52.42 -39.48
CA LYS A 197 26.19 51.89 -38.46
C LYS A 197 27.10 53.00 -37.91
N PRO A 198 27.32 53.09 -36.58
CA PRO A 198 28.24 54.06 -36.00
C PRO A 198 29.71 53.68 -36.22
N ASP A 199 30.57 54.70 -36.33
CA ASP A 199 32.00 54.59 -36.69
C ASP A 199 32.90 54.34 -35.45
N VAL A 200 33.76 53.31 -35.51
CA VAL A 200 34.37 52.65 -34.32
C VAL A 200 35.78 53.19 -34.02
N LYS A 201 35.97 54.51 -33.95
CA LYS A 201 37.32 55.09 -33.83
C LYS A 201 37.63 56.00 -32.66
N ASN A 202 36.79 56.07 -31.63
CA ASN A 202 37.18 56.80 -30.43
C ASN A 202 36.43 56.37 -29.16
N TYR A 203 36.82 55.23 -28.58
CA TYR A 203 36.67 54.99 -27.14
C TYR A 203 37.86 54.16 -26.64
N ASP A 204 38.82 54.86 -26.03
CA ASP A 204 39.93 54.30 -25.27
C ASP A 204 39.39 53.80 -23.93
N CYS A 205 39.38 52.47 -23.72
CA CYS A 205 38.99 51.87 -22.46
C CYS A 205 40.17 51.89 -21.49
N GLY A 206 40.27 52.97 -20.72
CA GLY A 206 41.30 53.18 -19.71
C GLY A 206 41.48 51.95 -18.80
N THR A 207 42.70 51.42 -18.76
CA THR A 207 43.12 50.37 -17.84
C THR A 207 43.51 50.99 -16.51
N SER A 208 42.86 50.61 -15.40
CA SER A 208 43.35 50.90 -14.05
C SER A 208 44.33 49.82 -13.60
N SER A 209 45.31 50.23 -12.79
CA SER A 209 46.47 49.47 -12.32
C SER A 209 46.17 48.29 -11.37
N THR A 210 44.95 47.74 -11.39
CA THR A 210 44.54 46.61 -10.53
C THR A 210 43.86 45.46 -11.29
N GLY A 211 43.83 45.49 -12.62
CA GLY A 211 43.57 44.29 -13.44
C GLY A 211 42.13 43.73 -13.42
N VAL A 212 41.13 44.45 -12.91
CA VAL A 212 39.72 44.00 -12.96
C VAL A 212 38.89 44.99 -13.78
N ARG A 213 38.19 44.48 -14.82
CA ARG A 213 37.37 45.27 -15.75
C ARG A 213 36.03 45.64 -15.10
N LYS A 214 35.60 46.90 -15.22
CA LYS A 214 34.27 47.37 -14.78
C LYS A 214 33.27 47.37 -15.94
N ALA A 215 32.01 47.07 -15.64
CA ALA A 215 30.91 47.15 -16.59
C ALA A 215 30.53 48.61 -16.91
N CYS A 216 30.17 48.86 -18.17
CA CYS A 216 29.78 50.19 -18.64
C CYS A 216 28.40 50.61 -18.09
N LYS A 217 28.21 51.90 -17.85
CA LYS A 217 26.91 52.47 -17.45
C LYS A 217 25.91 52.31 -18.61
N ASN A 218 24.87 51.51 -18.40
CA ASN A 218 23.71 51.25 -19.27
C ASN A 218 23.91 50.16 -20.35
N CYS A 219 24.34 48.95 -19.96
CA CYS A 219 24.37 47.79 -20.86
C CYS A 219 23.37 46.70 -20.44
N THR A 220 22.62 46.16 -21.40
CA THR A 220 21.58 45.13 -21.25
C THR A 220 22.10 43.69 -21.37
N CYS A 221 23.42 43.48 -21.41
CA CYS A 221 24.03 42.18 -21.69
C CYS A 221 24.09 41.19 -20.52
N GLY A 222 23.36 41.43 -19.42
CA GLY A 222 23.28 40.51 -18.27
C GLY A 222 24.53 40.45 -17.37
N LEU A 223 25.68 40.99 -17.78
CA LEU A 223 26.91 40.98 -16.97
C LEU A 223 26.82 41.83 -15.69
N ALA A 224 25.97 42.86 -15.68
CA ALA A 224 25.68 43.62 -14.46
C ALA A 224 24.88 42.78 -13.45
N GLN A 225 23.99 41.89 -13.93
CA GLN A 225 23.26 40.96 -13.07
C GLN A 225 24.17 39.85 -12.56
N GLU A 226 25.11 39.33 -13.36
CA GLU A 226 26.10 38.35 -12.88
C GLU A 226 27.04 38.95 -11.81
N LEU A 227 27.48 40.20 -11.97
CA LEU A 227 28.32 40.87 -10.96
C LEU A 227 27.53 41.28 -9.70
N GLU A 228 26.24 41.62 -9.82
CA GLU A 228 25.35 41.84 -8.68
C GLU A 228 25.03 40.52 -7.94
N GLU A 229 24.86 39.40 -8.66
CA GLU A 229 24.70 38.06 -8.09
C GLU A 229 25.97 37.57 -7.38
N GLU A 230 27.16 37.90 -7.90
CA GLU A 230 28.45 37.63 -7.24
C GLU A 230 28.70 38.53 -6.00
N GLU A 231 28.30 39.81 -6.02
CA GLU A 231 28.34 40.68 -4.82
C GLU A 231 27.33 40.21 -3.74
N HIS A 232 26.16 39.71 -4.16
CA HIS A 232 25.17 39.11 -3.24
C HIS A 232 25.61 37.75 -2.68
N ALA A 233 26.47 37.00 -3.39
CA ALA A 233 27.07 35.76 -2.89
C ALA A 233 28.26 36.00 -1.94
N ALA A 234 28.99 37.11 -2.07
CA ALA A 234 30.18 37.41 -1.27
C ALA A 234 29.93 38.33 -0.05
N ALA A 235 28.83 39.09 0.00
CA ALA A 235 28.49 39.96 1.13
C ALA A 235 27.58 39.30 2.18
N LYS A 236 28.03 38.19 2.79
CA LYS A 236 27.59 37.81 4.14
C LYS A 236 28.32 38.69 5.17
N GLN A 237 27.87 39.94 5.32
CA GLN A 237 28.13 40.73 6.52
C GLN A 237 26.84 41.34 7.07
N SER A 238 26.78 41.34 8.39
CA SER A 238 25.61 41.53 9.25
C SER A 238 24.83 42.82 9.00
N VAL A 239 23.57 42.68 8.58
CA VAL A 239 22.58 43.74 8.69
C VAL A 239 21.87 43.61 10.05
N LYS A 240 22.08 44.58 10.93
CA LYS A 240 21.33 44.74 12.18
C LYS A 240 19.94 45.30 11.86
N SER A 241 18.91 44.46 11.94
CA SER A 241 17.56 44.93 12.23
C SER A 241 17.39 45.00 13.77
N SER A 242 16.33 45.67 14.25
CA SER A 242 16.03 45.75 15.69
C SER A 242 15.76 44.39 16.37
N CYS A 243 15.62 43.31 15.59
CA CYS A 243 15.79 41.90 15.99
C CYS A 243 16.88 41.28 15.07
N GLY A 244 18.15 41.65 15.26
CA GLY A 244 19.26 41.15 14.43
C GLY A 244 19.39 39.63 14.53
N SER A 245 19.46 38.95 13.38
CA SER A 245 19.67 37.50 13.19
C SER A 245 18.97 36.61 14.24
N CYS A 246 17.79 36.05 13.94
CA CYS A 246 17.11 35.12 14.86
C CYS A 246 18.07 33.97 15.22
N TYR A 247 18.69 34.06 16.39
CA TYR A 247 19.48 32.99 16.96
C TYR A 247 18.52 32.10 17.72
N LEU A 248 18.86 30.81 17.89
CA LEU A 248 17.99 29.75 18.44
C LEU A 248 17.43 30.02 19.87
N GLY A 249 17.81 31.13 20.52
CA GLY A 249 17.23 31.63 21.77
C GLY A 249 16.14 32.70 21.63
N ASP A 250 15.91 33.26 20.43
CA ASP A 250 14.95 34.36 20.18
C ASP A 250 13.54 33.87 19.77
N ALA A 251 13.34 32.55 19.78
CA ALA A 251 12.07 31.86 19.52
C ALA A 251 10.87 32.40 20.33
N PHE A 252 11.10 33.09 21.45
CA PHE A 252 10.04 33.68 22.25
C PHE A 252 9.82 35.18 22.03
N ARG A 253 10.71 35.87 21.30
CA ARG A 253 10.80 37.35 21.34
C ARG A 253 10.46 38.06 20.04
N CYS A 254 10.66 37.44 18.88
CA CYS A 254 10.42 38.10 17.59
C CYS A 254 9.27 37.43 16.83
N ALA A 255 8.25 38.21 16.45
CA ALA A 255 7.03 37.73 15.78
C ALA A 255 7.28 37.08 14.40
N GLY A 256 8.45 37.33 13.79
CA GLY A 256 8.84 36.77 12.50
C GLY A 256 9.86 35.62 12.55
N CYS A 257 10.15 35.03 13.71
CA CYS A 257 11.08 33.89 13.76
C CYS A 257 10.37 32.55 13.44
N PRO A 258 10.91 31.70 12.56
CA PRO A 258 10.30 30.39 12.22
C PRO A 258 10.15 29.46 13.42
N ALA A 259 11.03 29.57 14.42
CA ALA A 259 11.06 28.72 15.61
C ALA A 259 10.12 29.19 16.75
N ARG A 260 9.10 30.02 16.45
CA ARG A 260 8.34 30.72 17.49
C ARG A 260 7.56 29.77 18.40
N GLY A 261 7.87 29.79 19.70
CA GLY A 261 7.22 28.97 20.72
C GLY A 261 7.92 27.66 21.08
N LEU A 262 9.10 27.39 20.50
CA LEU A 262 9.92 26.24 20.87
C LEU A 262 10.87 26.57 22.03
N PRO A 263 11.19 25.63 22.95
CA PRO A 263 12.17 25.82 24.01
C PRO A 263 13.57 26.18 23.45
N PRO A 264 14.42 26.88 24.22
CA PRO A 264 15.74 27.30 23.74
C PRO A 264 16.65 26.09 23.45
N PHE A 265 17.28 26.05 22.26
CA PHE A 265 18.20 24.98 21.84
C PHE A 265 19.62 25.48 21.57
N LYS A 266 20.60 24.58 21.66
CA LYS A 266 22.00 24.91 21.33
C LYS A 266 22.20 24.96 19.81
N PRO A 267 23.10 25.81 19.30
CA PRO A 267 23.49 25.81 17.89
C PRO A 267 24.00 24.42 17.47
N GLY A 268 23.26 23.74 16.59
CA GLY A 268 23.54 22.38 16.13
C GLY A 268 22.59 21.29 16.64
N GLU A 269 21.72 21.59 17.61
CA GLU A 269 20.59 20.71 17.95
C GLU A 269 19.47 20.88 16.90
N ARG A 270 19.16 19.79 16.19
CA ARG A 270 17.90 19.69 15.43
C ARG A 270 16.81 19.18 16.37
N TYR A 271 15.57 19.67 16.20
CA TYR A 271 14.42 19.08 16.88
C TYR A 271 14.38 17.58 16.53
N GLY A 272 14.34 16.71 17.55
CA GLY A 272 14.19 15.28 17.33
C GLY A 272 12.90 15.03 16.54
N LYS A 273 12.98 14.30 15.43
CA LYS A 273 11.80 13.98 14.62
C LYS A 273 10.83 13.16 15.46
N ARG A 274 9.53 13.39 15.24
CA ARG A 274 8.49 12.71 16.00
C ARG A 274 8.42 11.25 15.57
N VAL A 275 8.27 10.37 16.55
CA VAL A 275 7.90 8.96 16.36
C VAL A 275 6.59 8.74 17.10
N MET A 276 5.51 8.62 16.32
CA MET A 276 4.13 8.47 16.80
C MET A 276 3.74 6.99 16.73
N CYS A 277 3.32 6.42 17.85
CA CYS A 277 2.98 5.01 17.92
C CYS A 277 1.54 4.84 18.39
N TYR A 278 0.69 4.32 17.51
CA TYR A 278 -0.67 3.95 17.90
C TYR A 278 -0.64 2.65 18.71
N TYR A 279 -1.31 2.69 19.87
CA TYR A 279 -1.55 1.56 20.76
C TYR A 279 -3.01 1.16 20.65
N THR A 280 -3.31 -0.06 20.21
CA THR A 280 -4.70 -0.51 20.08
C THR A 280 -5.18 -1.26 21.32
N ASN A 281 -6.28 -0.81 21.93
CA ASN A 281 -6.78 -1.36 23.19
C ASN A 281 -7.36 -2.79 23.06
N TRP A 282 -7.69 -3.23 21.85
CA TRP A 282 -8.11 -4.59 21.57
C TRP A 282 -6.95 -5.58 21.38
N ALA A 283 -5.69 -5.12 21.27
CA ALA A 283 -4.54 -6.00 21.06
C ALA A 283 -4.31 -6.98 22.22
N GLY A 284 -4.78 -6.65 23.43
CA GLY A 284 -4.74 -7.55 24.58
C GLY A 284 -5.57 -8.83 24.39
N TYR A 285 -6.59 -8.79 23.52
CA TYR A 285 -7.48 -9.92 23.25
C TYR A 285 -6.96 -10.89 22.19
N ARG A 286 -5.83 -10.58 21.53
CA ARG A 286 -5.22 -11.49 20.57
C ARG A 286 -4.75 -12.77 21.27
N PRO A 287 -4.82 -13.94 20.59
CA PRO A 287 -4.44 -15.20 21.20
C PRO A 287 -2.92 -15.31 21.38
N ALA A 288 -2.52 -16.09 22.38
CA ALA A 288 -1.15 -16.57 22.57
C ALA A 288 -0.10 -15.45 22.44
N GLU A 289 0.93 -15.63 21.59
CA GLU A 289 2.03 -14.69 21.43
C GLU A 289 1.65 -13.36 20.76
N GLY A 290 0.45 -13.27 20.18
CA GLY A 290 -0.06 -12.04 19.58
C GLY A 290 -0.67 -11.05 20.59
N SER A 291 -0.92 -11.48 21.84
CA SER A 291 -1.46 -10.60 22.89
C SER A 291 -0.47 -9.50 23.25
N PHE A 292 -0.93 -8.25 23.25
CA PHE A 292 -0.12 -7.07 23.54
C PHE A 292 -0.77 -6.18 24.59
N SER A 293 0.00 -5.73 25.58
CA SER A 293 -0.46 -4.90 26.68
C SER A 293 0.47 -3.71 26.93
N VAL A 294 0.06 -2.79 27.80
CA VAL A 294 0.91 -1.66 28.22
C VAL A 294 2.26 -2.11 28.79
N LYS A 295 2.34 -3.32 29.36
CA LYS A 295 3.59 -3.87 29.94
C LYS A 295 4.63 -4.22 28.89
N ASP A 296 4.22 -4.40 27.64
CA ASP A 296 5.09 -4.77 26.52
C ASP A 296 5.70 -3.53 25.85
N ILE A 297 5.24 -2.33 26.22
CA ILE A 297 5.70 -1.06 25.66
C ILE A 297 7.02 -0.66 26.30
N ASP A 298 8.04 -0.41 25.45
CA ASP A 298 9.23 0.33 25.86
C ASP A 298 8.93 1.84 25.89
N PRO A 299 8.97 2.52 27.06
CA PRO A 299 8.68 3.95 27.19
C PRO A 299 9.58 4.87 26.38
N ASN A 300 10.74 4.38 25.93
CA ASN A 300 11.70 5.15 25.14
C ASN A 300 11.61 4.86 23.64
N LEU A 301 10.72 3.97 23.20
CA LEU A 301 10.58 3.59 21.79
C LEU A 301 10.08 4.77 20.95
N CYS A 302 9.05 5.45 21.45
CA CYS A 302 8.31 6.48 20.72
C CYS A 302 8.34 7.80 21.47
N THR A 303 8.24 8.92 20.73
CA THR A 303 8.09 10.25 21.34
C THR A 303 6.66 10.49 21.82
N HIS A 304 5.70 9.90 21.12
CA HIS A 304 4.27 10.02 21.37
C HIS A 304 3.64 8.63 21.27
N ILE A 305 2.82 8.27 22.26
CA ILE A 305 1.92 7.12 22.18
C ILE A 305 0.50 7.64 22.05
N ILE A 306 -0.23 7.13 21.06
CA ILE A 306 -1.62 7.48 20.82
C ILE A 306 -2.48 6.27 21.20
N TYR A 307 -3.28 6.41 22.25
CA TYR A 307 -4.18 5.34 22.71
C TYR A 307 -5.43 5.29 21.81
N SER A 308 -5.63 4.15 21.14
CA SER A 308 -6.76 3.89 20.26
C SER A 308 -7.70 2.84 20.87
N PHE A 309 -8.97 3.13 21.15
CA PHE A 309 -9.68 4.39 20.92
C PHE A 309 -10.64 4.73 22.05
N ALA A 310 -10.88 6.03 22.24
CA ALA A 310 -12.13 6.53 22.80
C ALA A 310 -13.20 6.67 21.71
N ARG A 311 -14.44 6.90 22.13
CA ARG A 311 -15.58 7.16 21.23
C ARG A 311 -16.29 8.46 21.58
N VAL A 312 -16.94 9.04 20.58
CA VAL A 312 -17.91 10.12 20.78
C VAL A 312 -19.22 9.50 21.26
N GLN A 313 -19.75 10.00 22.38
CA GLN A 313 -21.05 9.60 22.90
C GLN A 313 -21.84 10.88 23.22
N GLY A 314 -22.80 11.23 22.36
CA GLY A 314 -23.42 12.55 22.42
C GLY A 314 -22.38 13.66 22.17
N ASN A 315 -22.23 14.58 23.12
CA ASN A 315 -21.22 15.64 23.06
C ASN A 315 -20.06 15.36 24.06
N ASP A 316 -19.78 14.10 24.37
CA ASP A 316 -18.77 13.67 25.33
C ASP A 316 -17.77 12.68 24.72
N LEU A 317 -16.59 12.59 25.35
CA LEU A 317 -15.69 11.45 25.19
C LEU A 317 -16.10 10.32 26.13
N ALA A 318 -16.17 9.11 25.59
CA ALA A 318 -16.46 7.90 26.34
C ALA A 318 -15.44 6.80 26.04
N THR A 319 -15.29 5.88 27.00
CA THR A 319 -14.50 4.65 26.80
C THR A 319 -15.19 3.73 25.80
N THR A 320 -14.40 2.94 25.07
CA THR A 320 -14.88 1.89 24.18
C THR A 320 -14.97 0.56 24.92
N GLU A 321 -13.96 0.26 25.73
CA GLU A 321 -13.84 -0.97 26.51
C GLU A 321 -14.09 -0.75 28.00
N GLY A 322 -14.53 -1.80 28.71
CA GLY A 322 -14.83 -1.74 30.14
C GLY A 322 -13.60 -1.50 31.02
N ASN A 323 -12.42 -1.91 30.55
CA ASN A 323 -11.14 -1.79 31.23
C ASN A 323 -10.32 -0.55 30.82
N ASP A 324 -10.78 0.26 29.86
CA ASP A 324 -10.03 1.42 29.34
C ASP A 324 -9.57 2.36 30.45
N ARG A 325 -10.41 2.65 31.45
CA ARG A 325 -10.04 3.58 32.54
C ARG A 325 -8.84 3.09 33.35
N GLU A 326 -8.66 1.78 33.45
CA GLU A 326 -7.49 1.19 34.11
C GLU A 326 -6.29 1.19 33.18
N MET A 327 -6.49 0.90 31.90
CA MET A 327 -5.43 0.98 30.88
C MET A 327 -4.90 2.41 30.70
N TYR A 328 -5.76 3.43 30.79
CA TYR A 328 -5.35 4.84 30.81
C TYR A 328 -4.40 5.14 31.94
N LYS A 329 -4.65 4.62 33.15
CA LYS A 329 -3.71 4.81 34.27
C LYS A 329 -2.39 4.10 33.97
N GLN A 330 -2.45 2.85 33.52
CA GLN A 330 -1.25 2.06 33.25
C GLN A 330 -0.37 2.71 32.18
N ILE A 331 -0.95 3.26 31.11
CA ILE A 331 -0.16 3.88 30.04
C ILE A 331 0.46 5.20 30.47
N MET A 332 -0.18 5.95 31.38
CA MET A 332 0.40 7.16 31.97
C MET A 332 1.59 6.87 32.87
N GLU A 333 1.66 5.69 33.49
CA GLU A 333 2.81 5.28 34.30
C GLU A 333 4.11 5.20 33.48
N LEU A 334 4.02 4.99 32.15
CA LEU A 334 5.20 5.00 31.27
C LEU A 334 5.93 6.36 31.31
N LYS A 335 5.20 7.46 31.57
CA LYS A 335 5.78 8.81 31.71
C LYS A 335 6.64 8.95 32.96
N LYS A 336 6.51 8.06 33.95
CA LYS A 336 7.42 8.04 35.12
C LYS A 336 8.80 7.49 34.75
N VAL A 337 8.87 6.65 33.72
CA VAL A 337 10.14 6.10 33.20
C VAL A 337 10.74 7.06 32.17
N ASN A 338 9.90 7.64 31.30
CA ASN A 338 10.30 8.64 30.31
C ASN A 338 9.42 9.91 30.45
N PRO A 339 9.86 10.93 31.21
CA PRO A 339 9.09 12.16 31.41
C PRO A 339 8.84 12.98 30.15
N ASP A 340 9.63 12.78 29.09
CA ASP A 340 9.48 13.48 27.81
C ASP A 340 8.41 12.84 26.91
N LEU A 341 8.00 11.61 27.21
CA LEU A 341 6.95 10.89 26.49
C LEU A 341 5.62 11.65 26.57
N LYS A 342 5.00 11.85 25.40
CA LYS A 342 3.62 12.33 25.29
C LYS A 342 2.67 11.17 25.10
N VAL A 343 1.55 11.18 25.82
CA VAL A 343 0.50 10.18 25.68
C VAL A 343 -0.80 10.90 25.32
N MET A 344 -1.31 10.63 24.12
CA MET A 344 -2.52 11.23 23.57
C MET A 344 -3.64 10.19 23.48
N LEU A 345 -4.88 10.65 23.42
CA LEU A 345 -6.06 9.80 23.24
C LEU A 345 -6.60 10.02 21.83
N ALA A 346 -6.74 8.96 21.03
CA ALA A 346 -7.46 9.02 19.77
C ALA A 346 -8.95 8.76 19.98
N VAL A 347 -9.79 9.52 19.28
CA VAL A 347 -11.25 9.33 19.26
C VAL A 347 -11.71 9.02 17.84
N GLY A 348 -12.48 7.94 17.67
CA GLY A 348 -13.03 7.54 16.38
C GLY A 348 -12.51 6.18 15.90
N GLY A 349 -11.92 6.16 14.71
CA GLY A 349 -11.50 4.97 13.98
C GLY A 349 -12.60 4.35 13.11
N TRP A 350 -12.19 3.46 12.19
CA TRP A 350 -13.07 2.82 11.20
C TRP A 350 -14.41 2.29 11.73
N ASN A 351 -14.40 1.60 12.88
CA ASN A 351 -15.56 0.94 13.49
C ASN A 351 -16.49 1.88 14.27
N HIS A 352 -16.03 3.09 14.60
CA HIS A 352 -16.86 4.09 15.28
C HIS A 352 -17.94 4.66 14.35
N GLY A 353 -17.62 4.74 13.05
CA GLY A 353 -18.49 5.32 12.04
C GLY A 353 -18.60 6.85 12.12
N ALA A 354 -19.31 7.41 11.15
CA ALA A 354 -19.42 8.86 10.96
C ALA A 354 -20.54 9.51 11.81
N ALA A 355 -21.65 8.82 12.02
CA ALA A 355 -22.87 9.43 12.58
C ALA A 355 -22.67 10.12 13.96
N PRO A 356 -21.93 9.55 14.93
CA PRO A 356 -21.73 10.23 16.21
C PRO A 356 -20.93 11.53 16.07
N PHE A 357 -19.95 11.57 15.16
CA PHE A 357 -19.23 12.81 14.85
C PHE A 357 -20.16 13.85 14.22
N THR A 358 -20.92 13.47 13.19
CA THR A 358 -21.89 14.37 12.52
C THR A 358 -22.86 14.99 13.53
N GLN A 359 -23.38 14.20 14.47
CA GLN A 359 -24.27 14.71 15.53
C GLN A 359 -23.56 15.71 16.43
N MET A 360 -22.36 15.39 16.91
CA MET A 360 -21.58 16.25 17.79
C MET A 360 -21.20 17.57 17.11
N VAL A 361 -20.81 17.55 15.82
CA VAL A 361 -20.38 18.76 15.12
C VAL A 361 -21.52 19.61 14.56
N SER A 362 -22.76 19.13 14.62
CA SER A 362 -23.92 19.71 13.95
C SER A 362 -24.22 21.17 14.33
N THR A 363 -23.97 21.56 15.59
CA THR A 363 -24.22 22.92 16.08
C THR A 363 -22.99 23.51 16.78
N GLU A 364 -22.92 24.84 16.86
CA GLU A 364 -21.85 25.50 17.63
C GLU A 364 -21.89 25.13 19.11
N LYS A 365 -23.09 25.02 19.69
CA LYS A 365 -23.28 24.63 21.08
C LYS A 365 -22.77 23.21 21.35
N SER A 366 -23.13 22.24 20.51
CA SER A 366 -22.69 20.84 20.69
C SER A 366 -21.19 20.67 20.54
N ARG A 367 -20.56 21.42 19.62
CA ARG A 367 -19.09 21.45 19.50
C ARG A 367 -18.43 22.06 20.74
N ALA A 368 -18.95 23.19 21.24
CA ALA A 368 -18.41 23.84 22.42
C ALA A 368 -18.52 22.95 23.67
N GLU A 369 -19.65 22.24 23.84
CA GLU A 369 -19.82 21.23 24.89
C GLU A 369 -18.79 20.11 24.74
N PHE A 370 -18.62 19.56 23.54
CA PHE A 370 -17.61 18.53 23.29
C PHE A 370 -16.18 19.00 23.59
N VAL A 371 -15.82 20.23 23.20
CA VAL A 371 -14.50 20.81 23.47
C VAL A 371 -14.23 20.91 24.98
N GLU A 372 -15.21 21.37 25.75
CA GLU A 372 -15.07 21.49 27.20
C GLU A 372 -15.05 20.12 27.90
N ASN A 373 -15.94 19.22 27.48
CA ASN A 373 -16.04 17.89 28.04
C ASN A 373 -14.80 17.03 27.75
N SER A 374 -14.33 17.05 26.51
CA SER A 374 -13.10 16.36 26.10
C SER A 374 -11.89 16.92 26.85
N PHE A 375 -11.77 18.24 27.00
CA PHE A 375 -10.73 18.86 27.81
C PHE A 375 -10.72 18.30 29.23
N ASN A 376 -11.88 18.32 29.90
CA ASN A 376 -12.01 17.82 31.28
C ASN A 376 -11.70 16.32 31.37
N PHE A 377 -12.09 15.53 30.38
CA PHE A 377 -11.77 14.11 30.29
C PHE A 377 -10.24 13.88 30.20
N LEU A 378 -9.56 14.57 29.28
CA LEU A 378 -8.13 14.43 29.07
C LEU A 378 -7.34 14.84 30.32
N LYS A 379 -7.68 15.98 30.93
CA LYS A 379 -7.06 16.46 32.18
C LYS A 379 -7.27 15.47 33.33
N LYS A 380 -8.46 14.88 33.44
CA LYS A 380 -8.77 13.89 34.48
C LYS A 380 -7.88 12.65 34.40
N TYR A 381 -7.56 12.19 33.20
CA TYR A 381 -6.73 10.98 33.00
C TYR A 381 -5.26 11.29 32.69
N GLY A 382 -4.87 12.57 32.58
CA GLY A 382 -3.47 12.99 32.40
C GLY A 382 -2.95 12.93 30.96
N PHE A 383 -3.84 12.87 29.97
CA PHE A 383 -3.45 12.89 28.55
C PHE A 383 -2.85 14.24 28.13
N ASP A 384 -1.87 14.19 27.23
CA ASP A 384 -1.19 15.36 26.67
C ASP A 384 -1.88 15.92 25.42
N GLY A 385 -2.95 15.29 24.94
CA GLY A 385 -3.70 15.78 23.77
C GLY A 385 -4.75 14.82 23.24
N LEU A 386 -5.45 15.27 22.20
CA LEU A 386 -6.50 14.55 21.49
C LEU A 386 -6.11 14.37 20.02
N ASP A 387 -6.31 13.16 19.52
CA ASP A 387 -6.15 12.82 18.10
C ASP A 387 -7.53 12.51 17.49
N LEU A 388 -7.88 13.21 16.42
CA LEU A 388 -9.18 13.13 15.76
C LEU A 388 -9.12 12.12 14.59
N ASP A 389 -9.72 10.96 14.78
CA ASP A 389 -9.74 9.87 13.81
C ASP A 389 -11.16 9.67 13.26
N TRP A 390 -11.73 10.76 12.72
CA TRP A 390 -13.01 10.68 12.03
C TRP A 390 -12.78 10.13 10.62
N GLU A 391 -13.30 8.93 10.35
CA GLU A 391 -13.21 8.26 9.04
C GLU A 391 -14.58 8.16 8.32
N TYR A 392 -14.99 9.13 7.51
CA TYR A 392 -14.36 10.44 7.27
C TYR A 392 -15.42 11.54 7.22
N PRO A 393 -15.09 12.82 7.53
CA PRO A 393 -16.00 13.92 7.27
C PRO A 393 -16.39 13.94 5.78
N ALA A 394 -17.65 14.22 5.48
CA ALA A 394 -18.21 14.22 4.12
C ALA A 394 -18.13 12.87 3.36
N ASP A 395 -17.90 11.75 4.06
CA ASP A 395 -17.90 10.41 3.47
C ASP A 395 -18.48 9.38 4.45
N ARG A 396 -18.74 8.15 4.00
CA ARG A 396 -19.28 7.03 4.82
C ARG A 396 -20.54 7.39 5.60
N GLY A 397 -21.43 8.18 4.98
CA GLY A 397 -22.68 8.66 5.56
C GLY A 397 -22.59 9.99 6.32
N SER A 398 -21.41 10.60 6.42
CA SER A 398 -21.24 11.99 6.84
C SER A 398 -21.66 12.93 5.70
N PRO A 399 -22.52 13.94 5.95
CA PRO A 399 -22.95 14.88 4.91
C PRO A 399 -21.84 15.88 4.52
N PRO A 400 -21.90 16.51 3.33
CA PRO A 400 -20.85 17.40 2.83
C PRO A 400 -20.50 18.58 3.74
N GLU A 401 -21.47 19.10 4.52
CA GLU A 401 -21.21 20.24 5.42
C GLU A 401 -20.25 19.88 6.56
N ASP A 402 -20.07 18.58 6.84
CA ASP A 402 -19.15 18.13 7.88
C ASP A 402 -17.69 18.40 7.54
N ARG A 403 -17.35 18.61 6.26
CA ARG A 403 -16.04 19.12 5.84
C ARG A 403 -15.70 20.44 6.54
N GLN A 404 -16.62 21.40 6.51
CA GLN A 404 -16.46 22.70 7.18
C GLN A 404 -16.60 22.59 8.69
N ARG A 405 -17.51 21.75 9.17
CA ARG A 405 -17.72 21.56 10.62
C ARG A 405 -16.52 20.90 11.30
N PHE A 406 -15.78 20.03 10.60
CA PHE A 406 -14.50 19.51 11.09
C PHE A 406 -13.50 20.63 11.35
N THR A 407 -13.32 21.55 10.39
CA THR A 407 -12.44 22.72 10.56
C THR A 407 -12.88 23.60 11.73
N GLN A 408 -14.19 23.80 11.90
CA GLN A 408 -14.73 24.55 13.05
C GLN A 408 -14.45 23.86 14.39
N LEU A 409 -14.56 22.53 14.44
CA LEU A 409 -14.20 21.72 15.62
C LEU A 409 -12.70 21.85 15.91
N ALA A 410 -11.84 21.64 14.92
CA ALA A 410 -10.38 21.73 15.07
C ALA A 410 -9.97 23.12 15.59
N LYS A 411 -10.57 24.19 15.06
CA LYS A 411 -10.35 25.56 15.52
C LYS A 411 -10.73 25.76 16.99
N GLN A 412 -11.89 25.27 17.42
CA GLN A 412 -12.36 25.41 18.80
C GLN A 412 -11.50 24.58 19.77
N LEU A 413 -11.14 23.34 19.41
CA LEU A 413 -10.21 22.50 20.17
C LEU A 413 -8.86 23.21 20.34
N SER A 414 -8.24 23.64 19.24
CA SER A 414 -6.96 24.34 19.24
C SER A 414 -6.97 25.57 20.15
N ALA A 415 -8.02 26.39 20.06
CA ALA A 415 -8.15 27.61 20.86
C ALA A 415 -8.21 27.33 22.37
N LYS A 416 -8.88 26.26 22.79
CA LYS A 416 -8.97 25.85 24.21
C LYS A 416 -7.69 25.13 24.66
N TYR A 417 -7.22 24.16 23.89
CA TYR A 417 -6.19 23.21 24.30
C TYR A 417 -4.81 23.85 24.37
N LYS A 418 -4.52 24.76 23.43
CA LYS A 418 -3.25 25.49 23.39
C LYS A 418 -3.01 26.37 24.62
N GLN A 419 -4.07 26.90 25.24
CA GLN A 419 -3.96 27.70 26.48
C GLN A 419 -3.47 26.86 27.66
N GLU A 420 -3.71 25.55 27.59
CA GLU A 420 -3.49 24.59 28.67
C GLU A 420 -2.35 23.61 28.34
N GLY A 421 -1.67 23.82 27.21
CA GLY A 421 -0.55 23.00 26.75
C GLY A 421 -0.94 21.60 26.25
N LEU A 422 -2.21 21.38 25.88
CA LEU A 422 -2.65 20.14 25.25
C LEU A 422 -2.49 20.21 23.73
N LEU A 423 -2.17 19.07 23.13
CA LEU A 423 -1.99 18.90 21.69
C LEU A 423 -3.30 18.51 20.99
N VAL A 424 -3.46 18.93 19.74
CA VAL A 424 -4.55 18.50 18.85
C VAL A 424 -3.96 18.00 17.54
N SER A 425 -4.26 16.75 17.21
CA SER A 425 -3.88 16.14 15.93
C SER A 425 -5.07 15.47 15.25
N ALA A 426 -4.87 15.02 14.01
CA ALA A 426 -5.85 14.22 13.30
C ALA A 426 -5.16 13.15 12.44
N ALA A 427 -5.77 11.97 12.35
CA ALA A 427 -5.43 10.97 11.35
C ALA A 427 -6.18 11.26 10.04
N THR A 428 -5.44 11.54 8.96
CA THR A 428 -6.02 11.92 7.66
C THR A 428 -5.80 10.83 6.61
N PRO A 429 -6.72 10.66 5.63
CA PRO A 429 -6.61 9.62 4.62
C PRO A 429 -5.42 9.83 3.70
N ALA A 430 -4.88 8.74 3.16
CA ALA A 430 -3.84 8.77 2.13
C ALA A 430 -4.32 9.30 0.76
N SER A 431 -5.59 9.08 0.42
CA SER A 431 -6.12 9.43 -0.91
C SER A 431 -6.28 10.95 -1.07
N PRO A 432 -5.65 11.57 -2.09
CA PRO A 432 -5.83 13.00 -2.37
C PRO A 432 -7.28 13.42 -2.58
N SER A 433 -8.08 12.62 -3.28
CA SER A 433 -9.48 12.93 -3.54
C SER A 433 -10.32 12.89 -2.27
N ARG A 434 -10.08 11.89 -1.41
CA ARG A 434 -10.76 11.76 -0.10
C ARG A 434 -10.33 12.88 0.84
N TYR A 435 -9.05 13.25 0.84
CA TYR A 435 -8.56 14.38 1.62
C TYR A 435 -9.29 15.67 1.21
N ASP A 436 -9.38 15.94 -0.09
CA ASP A 436 -9.99 17.17 -0.60
C ASP A 436 -11.51 17.23 -0.36
N SER A 437 -12.20 16.09 -0.38
CA SER A 437 -13.63 16.04 -0.01
C SER A 437 -13.88 16.19 1.49
N SER A 438 -12.94 15.75 2.33
CA SER A 438 -13.14 15.67 3.79
C SER A 438 -12.59 16.86 4.57
N TYR A 439 -11.60 17.59 4.06
CA TYR A 439 -10.91 18.63 4.81
C TYR A 439 -10.87 19.97 4.06
N GLU A 440 -11.07 21.08 4.78
CA GLU A 440 -10.84 22.42 4.23
C GLU A 440 -9.32 22.70 4.12
N PRO A 441 -8.88 23.52 3.15
CA PRO A 441 -7.46 23.81 2.93
C PRO A 441 -6.72 24.33 4.16
N GLU A 442 -7.38 25.11 5.02
CA GLU A 442 -6.81 25.74 6.21
C GLU A 442 -6.78 24.84 7.45
N VAL A 443 -7.25 23.59 7.38
CA VAL A 443 -7.35 22.71 8.57
C VAL A 443 -6.02 22.55 9.32
N CYS A 444 -4.90 22.55 8.58
CA CYS A 444 -3.55 22.47 9.13
C CYS A 444 -3.19 23.65 10.03
N GLU A 445 -3.84 24.81 9.92
CA GLU A 445 -3.62 25.95 10.82
C GLU A 445 -4.04 25.64 12.26
N HIS A 446 -5.01 24.75 12.43
CA HIS A 446 -5.66 24.47 13.70
C HIS A 446 -5.14 23.21 14.39
N LEU A 447 -4.34 22.40 13.69
CA LEU A 447 -3.73 21.19 14.24
C LEU A 447 -2.25 21.44 14.56
N ASP A 448 -1.77 20.86 15.66
CA ASP A 448 -0.35 20.84 15.97
C ASP A 448 0.40 19.98 14.96
N PHE A 449 -0.23 18.88 14.51
CA PHE A 449 0.27 18.02 13.47
C PHE A 449 -0.79 17.10 12.87
N ILE A 450 -0.45 16.50 11.73
CA ILE A 450 -1.27 15.53 11.01
C ILE A 450 -0.56 14.19 10.94
N ASN A 451 -1.27 13.13 11.29
CA ASN A 451 -0.86 11.75 11.12
C ASN A 451 -1.43 11.25 9.78
N ILE A 452 -0.62 11.23 8.73
CA ILE A 452 -1.07 10.78 7.41
C ILE A 452 -1.18 9.26 7.46
N MET A 453 -2.37 8.69 7.26
CA MET A 453 -2.59 7.24 7.17
C MET A 453 -2.09 6.69 5.84
N ALA A 454 -0.78 6.80 5.60
CA ALA A 454 -0.09 6.50 4.33
C ALA A 454 0.12 4.99 4.12
N TYR A 455 -0.95 4.22 4.32
CA TYR A 455 -1.11 2.79 4.14
C TYR A 455 -2.54 2.52 3.64
N ASP A 456 -2.92 1.26 3.43
CA ASP A 456 -4.20 0.88 2.83
C ASP A 456 -4.44 1.45 1.43
N TYR A 457 -3.37 1.66 0.65
CA TYR A 457 -3.49 2.06 -0.76
C TYR A 457 -4.13 0.95 -1.62
N SER A 458 -3.86 -0.31 -1.26
CA SER A 458 -4.40 -1.49 -1.92
C SER A 458 -4.74 -2.56 -0.89
N GLY A 459 -5.70 -3.42 -1.22
CA GLY A 459 -6.12 -4.54 -0.37
C GLY A 459 -7.10 -5.46 -1.09
N GLN A 460 -7.69 -6.40 -0.36
CA GLN A 460 -8.55 -7.45 -0.93
C GLN A 460 -9.81 -6.95 -1.66
N TRP A 461 -10.17 -5.67 -1.50
CA TRP A 461 -11.22 -5.01 -2.27
C TRP A 461 -10.86 -4.78 -3.74
N GLU A 462 -9.59 -4.96 -4.12
CA GLU A 462 -9.11 -4.85 -5.49
C GLU A 462 -8.94 -6.23 -6.17
N ARG A 463 -9.04 -6.23 -7.51
CA ARG A 463 -8.87 -7.44 -8.36
C ARG A 463 -7.43 -7.66 -8.83
N GLN A 464 -6.50 -6.90 -8.27
CA GLN A 464 -5.07 -7.02 -8.52
C GLN A 464 -4.34 -7.00 -7.17
N ALA A 465 -3.22 -7.71 -7.10
CA ALA A 465 -2.36 -7.75 -5.91
C ALA A 465 -1.64 -6.40 -5.83
N GLY A 466 -1.98 -5.59 -4.84
CA GLY A 466 -1.40 -4.28 -4.64
C GLY A 466 -0.68 -4.22 -3.31
N HIS A 467 0.35 -3.39 -3.23
CA HIS A 467 1.08 -3.22 -1.98
C HIS A 467 0.31 -2.34 -0.99
N ASN A 468 0.37 -2.66 0.31
CA ASN A 468 -0.30 -1.89 1.37
C ASN A 468 0.11 -0.39 1.36
N SER A 469 1.42 -0.14 1.28
CA SER A 469 2.03 1.17 1.54
C SER A 469 3.19 1.51 0.57
N PRO A 470 3.00 1.48 -0.77
CA PRO A 470 4.09 1.72 -1.71
C PRO A 470 4.64 3.16 -1.61
N LEU A 471 5.96 3.33 -1.52
CA LEU A 471 6.58 4.66 -1.34
C LEU A 471 6.18 5.65 -2.44
N THR A 472 6.01 5.17 -3.67
CA THR A 472 5.56 6.02 -4.80
C THR A 472 4.22 6.71 -4.52
N ALA A 473 3.26 6.01 -3.91
CA ALA A 473 1.96 6.57 -3.58
C ALA A 473 2.05 7.48 -2.34
N GLN A 474 2.87 7.10 -1.36
CA GLN A 474 3.16 7.94 -0.19
C GLN A 474 3.75 9.31 -0.59
N LYS A 475 4.69 9.33 -1.56
CA LYS A 475 5.25 10.57 -2.10
C LYS A 475 4.18 11.47 -2.71
N GLN A 476 3.24 10.90 -3.48
CA GLN A 476 2.13 11.65 -4.07
C GLN A 476 1.21 12.25 -3.00
N THR A 477 0.86 11.46 -1.98
CA THR A 477 0.06 11.94 -0.84
C THR A 477 0.74 13.11 -0.12
N VAL A 478 2.02 12.95 0.24
CA VAL A 478 2.78 14.02 0.93
C VAL A 478 2.87 15.28 0.06
N GLN A 479 3.18 15.13 -1.23
CA GLN A 479 3.24 16.25 -2.16
C GLN A 479 1.90 16.99 -2.28
N HIS A 480 0.78 16.25 -2.32
CA HIS A 480 -0.56 16.83 -2.35
C HIS A 480 -0.88 17.62 -1.09
N MET A 481 -0.50 17.10 0.09
CA MET A 481 -0.73 17.79 1.36
C MET A 481 0.15 19.02 1.52
N LEU A 482 1.40 18.99 1.06
CA LEU A 482 2.31 20.15 1.09
C LEU A 482 1.85 21.30 0.18
N GLN A 483 0.96 21.04 -0.78
CA GLN A 483 0.32 22.10 -1.59
C GLN A 483 -0.83 22.81 -0.87
N LYS A 484 -1.26 22.30 0.29
CA LYS A 484 -2.36 22.88 1.06
C LYS A 484 -1.85 23.99 2.00
N PRO A 485 -2.62 25.07 2.20
CA PRO A 485 -2.27 26.15 3.11
C PRO A 485 -1.92 25.64 4.52
N ALA A 486 -0.85 26.19 5.09
CA ALA A 486 -0.37 25.89 6.45
C ALA A 486 -0.02 24.43 6.77
N CYS A 487 -0.09 23.51 5.80
CA CYS A 487 0.39 22.14 5.91
C CYS A 487 1.90 22.11 5.64
N THR A 488 2.68 22.71 6.54
CA THR A 488 4.14 22.74 6.43
C THR A 488 4.75 21.36 6.72
N PRO A 489 5.93 21.03 6.16
CA PRO A 489 6.56 19.73 6.35
C PRO A 489 6.64 19.29 7.82
N ASP A 490 7.02 20.19 8.72
CA ASP A 490 7.18 19.94 10.15
C ASP A 490 5.89 19.53 10.86
N LYS A 491 4.71 19.78 10.27
CA LYS A 491 3.40 19.32 10.80
C LYS A 491 3.02 17.93 10.34
N LEU A 492 3.56 17.44 9.22
CA LEU A 492 3.16 16.17 8.63
C LEU A 492 3.98 15.02 9.18
N ASN A 493 3.32 13.99 9.71
CA ASN A 493 3.94 12.71 10.06
C ASN A 493 3.57 11.67 9.01
N LEU A 494 4.56 10.98 8.45
CA LEU A 494 4.34 9.93 7.47
C LEU A 494 3.93 8.63 8.16
N GLY A 495 2.73 8.13 7.88
CA GLY A 495 2.26 6.83 8.35
C GLY A 495 2.99 5.65 7.72
N MET A 496 3.31 4.67 8.56
CA MET A 496 3.96 3.41 8.22
C MET A 496 3.16 2.27 8.86
N GLY A 497 2.78 1.28 8.07
CA GLY A 497 2.02 0.14 8.55
C GLY A 497 2.95 -0.96 9.06
N ALA A 498 2.85 -1.34 10.33
CA ALA A 498 3.50 -2.55 10.86
C ALA A 498 2.70 -3.83 10.50
N TYR A 499 2.10 -3.84 9.32
CA TYR A 499 1.23 -4.90 8.81
C TYR A 499 1.25 -4.90 7.28
N GLY A 500 0.77 -5.99 6.70
CA GLY A 500 0.55 -6.13 5.28
C GLY A 500 -0.91 -6.38 4.94
N ARG A 501 -1.26 -6.07 3.70
CA ARG A 501 -2.55 -6.42 3.09
C ARG A 501 -2.36 -7.67 2.24
N THR A 502 -3.24 -8.65 2.44
CA THR A 502 -3.13 -9.97 1.83
C THR A 502 -4.10 -10.13 0.68
N HIS A 503 -3.70 -10.85 -0.37
CA HIS A 503 -4.50 -11.15 -1.54
C HIS A 503 -4.49 -12.64 -1.86
N GLN A 504 -5.58 -13.10 -2.46
CA GLN A 504 -5.70 -14.41 -3.09
C GLN A 504 -5.42 -14.27 -4.59
N LEU A 505 -4.25 -14.71 -5.04
CA LEU A 505 -3.88 -14.70 -6.45
C LEU A 505 -4.80 -15.62 -7.25
N ALA A 506 -5.21 -15.17 -8.44
CA ALA A 506 -5.96 -15.99 -9.38
C ALA A 506 -5.08 -17.06 -10.03
N ASN A 507 -3.78 -16.75 -10.22
CA ASN A 507 -2.78 -17.69 -10.72
C ASN A 507 -1.53 -17.65 -9.80
N PRO A 508 -1.18 -18.76 -9.10
CA PRO A 508 0.03 -18.85 -8.27
C PRO A 508 1.33 -18.45 -8.98
N SER A 509 1.41 -18.68 -10.30
CA SER A 509 2.61 -18.35 -11.10
C SER A 509 2.72 -16.86 -11.44
N SER A 510 1.69 -16.06 -11.14
CA SER A 510 1.68 -14.61 -11.33
C SER A 510 1.62 -13.93 -9.96
N HIS A 511 2.79 -13.59 -9.43
CA HIS A 511 2.96 -13.12 -8.05
C HIS A 511 3.58 -11.72 -7.93
N GLU A 512 3.84 -11.04 -9.04
CA GLU A 512 4.31 -9.65 -9.03
C GLU A 512 3.19 -8.70 -8.59
N ILE A 513 3.55 -7.49 -8.13
CA ILE A 513 2.58 -6.41 -7.90
C ILE A 513 1.81 -6.14 -9.22
N GLY A 514 0.49 -6.02 -9.13
CA GLY A 514 -0.43 -5.92 -10.25
C GLY A 514 -0.99 -7.26 -10.74
N SER A 515 -0.52 -8.39 -10.21
CA SER A 515 -1.00 -9.71 -10.62
C SER A 515 -2.49 -9.90 -10.30
N PRO A 516 -3.28 -10.57 -11.16
CA PRO A 516 -4.72 -10.75 -10.93
C PRO A 516 -5.03 -11.51 -9.65
N THR A 517 -6.06 -11.05 -8.93
CA THR A 517 -6.57 -11.66 -7.69
C THR A 517 -8.03 -12.02 -7.84
N VAL A 518 -8.49 -12.98 -7.05
CA VAL A 518 -9.92 -13.28 -6.92
C VAL A 518 -10.62 -12.36 -5.90
N GLY A 519 -9.92 -11.34 -5.39
CA GLY A 519 -10.40 -10.45 -4.33
C GLY A 519 -10.33 -11.13 -2.96
N SER A 520 -11.49 -11.50 -2.43
CA SER A 520 -11.63 -12.20 -1.15
C SER A 520 -11.08 -13.63 -1.20
N GLY A 521 -10.66 -14.15 -0.05
CA GLY A 521 -10.18 -15.53 0.09
C GLY A 521 -8.75 -15.68 0.59
N ALA A 522 -8.04 -14.56 0.82
CA ALA A 522 -6.75 -14.61 1.49
C ALA A 522 -6.91 -15.17 2.91
N VAL A 523 -6.03 -16.08 3.31
CA VAL A 523 -6.14 -16.77 4.60
C VAL A 523 -5.77 -15.82 5.73
N ALA A 524 -6.65 -15.72 6.73
CA ALA A 524 -6.41 -14.91 7.91
C ALA A 524 -5.18 -15.39 8.69
N GLY A 525 -4.44 -14.44 9.26
CA GLY A 525 -3.34 -14.74 10.18
C GLY A 525 -3.82 -15.44 11.47
N PRO A 526 -2.99 -16.29 12.10
CA PRO A 526 -3.38 -17.02 13.30
C PRO A 526 -3.67 -16.13 14.53
N TYR A 527 -3.10 -14.92 14.57
CA TYR A 527 -3.18 -13.99 15.69
C TYR A 527 -4.13 -12.83 15.41
N THR A 528 -3.99 -12.17 14.25
CA THR A 528 -4.86 -11.06 13.84
C THR A 528 -6.25 -11.53 13.45
N ARG A 529 -6.38 -12.76 12.94
CA ARG A 529 -7.65 -13.45 12.62
C ARG A 529 -8.56 -12.66 11.67
N GLU A 530 -7.97 -11.83 10.81
CA GLU A 530 -8.68 -11.06 9.81
C GLU A 530 -8.20 -11.44 8.39
N SER A 531 -9.14 -11.81 7.52
CA SER A 531 -8.84 -12.06 6.11
C SER A 531 -8.56 -10.74 5.39
N GLY A 532 -7.50 -10.70 4.59
CA GLY A 532 -7.06 -9.46 3.94
C GLY A 532 -5.99 -8.70 4.72
N PHE A 533 -5.58 -9.19 5.89
CA PHE A 533 -4.70 -8.49 6.82
C PHE A 533 -3.72 -9.45 7.50
N MET A 534 -2.49 -9.00 7.72
CA MET A 534 -1.48 -9.77 8.45
C MET A 534 -0.51 -8.82 9.17
N SER A 535 -0.28 -9.04 10.46
CA SER A 535 0.75 -8.30 11.23
C SER A 535 2.16 -8.58 10.71
N TYR A 536 3.14 -7.71 11.02
CA TYR A 536 4.52 -7.93 10.60
C TYR A 536 5.09 -9.27 11.12
N TYR A 537 4.84 -9.58 12.39
CA TYR A 537 5.30 -10.84 12.99
C TYR A 537 4.64 -12.08 12.36
N GLU A 538 3.40 -11.99 11.88
CA GLU A 538 2.77 -13.07 11.12
C GLU A 538 3.40 -13.25 9.73
N VAL A 539 3.78 -12.15 9.06
CA VAL A 539 4.53 -12.23 7.79
C VAL A 539 5.87 -12.92 8.02
N CYS A 540 6.59 -12.59 9.10
CA CYS A 540 7.83 -13.28 9.47
C CYS A 540 7.61 -14.77 9.72
N ASP A 541 6.53 -15.16 10.43
CA ASP A 541 6.17 -16.56 10.61
C ASP A 541 5.96 -17.28 9.27
N LYS A 542 5.32 -16.63 8.29
CA LYS A 542 5.12 -17.19 6.94
C LYS A 542 6.42 -17.34 6.18
N LEU A 543 7.33 -16.35 6.25
CA LEU A 543 8.66 -16.45 5.66
C LEU A 543 9.48 -17.60 6.26
N ASN A 544 9.43 -17.76 7.58
CA ASN A 544 10.06 -18.88 8.28
C ASN A 544 9.44 -20.25 7.91
N GLN A 545 8.20 -20.28 7.43
CA GLN A 545 7.50 -21.46 6.91
C GLN A 545 7.79 -21.73 5.42
N GLY A 546 8.71 -20.99 4.81
CA GLY A 546 9.14 -21.21 3.42
C GLY A 546 8.40 -20.39 2.38
N TRP A 547 7.68 -19.32 2.76
CA TRP A 547 7.19 -18.34 1.79
C TRP A 547 8.35 -17.66 1.07
N SER A 548 8.16 -17.37 -0.21
CA SER A 548 9.11 -16.61 -1.01
C SER A 548 8.91 -15.12 -0.78
N GLN A 549 10.01 -14.36 -0.75
CA GLN A 549 9.98 -12.90 -0.67
C GLN A 549 10.40 -12.31 -2.03
N GLY A 550 9.61 -11.38 -2.55
CA GLY A 550 9.95 -10.52 -3.66
C GLY A 550 10.25 -9.09 -3.20
N TRP A 551 10.90 -8.31 -4.06
CA TRP A 551 11.18 -6.89 -3.82
C TRP A 551 10.78 -6.07 -5.05
N SER A 552 10.00 -5.01 -4.84
CA SER A 552 9.66 -4.07 -5.89
C SER A 552 10.63 -2.88 -5.87
N ASP A 553 11.54 -2.84 -6.84
CA ASP A 553 12.45 -1.70 -6.98
C ASP A 553 11.75 -0.39 -7.39
N GLN A 554 10.61 -0.49 -8.08
CA GLN A 554 9.79 0.66 -8.45
C GLN A 554 9.12 1.28 -7.21
N HIS A 555 8.58 0.46 -6.32
CA HIS A 555 7.82 0.91 -5.17
C HIS A 555 8.63 0.96 -3.86
N LYS A 556 9.87 0.46 -3.86
CA LYS A 556 10.80 0.35 -2.72
C LYS A 556 10.21 -0.38 -1.51
N VAL A 557 9.53 -1.48 -1.78
CA VAL A 557 8.82 -2.28 -0.78
C VAL A 557 8.90 -3.78 -1.09
N PRO A 558 8.91 -4.65 -0.07
CA PRO A 558 8.87 -6.09 -0.26
C PRO A 558 7.43 -6.60 -0.47
N TYR A 559 7.32 -7.83 -0.92
CA TYR A 559 6.09 -8.60 -0.83
C TYR A 559 6.46 -10.07 -0.58
N ALA A 560 5.54 -10.87 -0.05
CA ALA A 560 5.78 -12.29 0.17
C ALA A 560 4.62 -13.13 -0.37
N TYR A 561 4.90 -14.35 -0.81
CA TYR A 561 3.91 -15.23 -1.41
C TYR A 561 4.24 -16.71 -1.23
N SER A 562 3.19 -17.54 -1.27
CA SER A 562 3.29 -19.00 -1.32
C SER A 562 2.03 -19.58 -1.95
N GLY A 563 2.21 -20.35 -3.03
CA GLY A 563 1.09 -20.78 -3.85
C GLY A 563 0.28 -19.58 -4.33
N SER A 564 -1.01 -19.56 -3.99
CA SER A 564 -1.92 -18.48 -4.34
C SER A 564 -2.11 -17.42 -3.23
N GLN A 565 -1.40 -17.53 -2.11
CA GLN A 565 -1.41 -16.51 -1.07
C GLN A 565 -0.33 -15.46 -1.34
N TRP A 566 -0.66 -14.20 -1.14
CA TRP A 566 0.23 -13.07 -1.38
C TRP A 566 0.03 -11.99 -0.31
N VAL A 567 1.09 -11.31 0.11
CA VAL A 567 1.05 -10.20 1.06
C VAL A 567 2.02 -9.09 0.68
N GLY A 568 1.54 -7.85 0.62
CA GLY A 568 2.37 -6.65 0.48
C GLY A 568 2.51 -5.99 1.85
N TYR A 569 3.73 -5.86 2.36
CA TYR A 569 4.05 -5.48 3.74
C TYR A 569 5.32 -4.63 3.80
N ASP A 570 5.58 -4.00 4.94
CA ASP A 570 6.85 -3.30 5.19
C ASP A 570 7.86 -4.17 5.96
N ASN A 571 9.15 -4.03 5.67
CA ASN A 571 10.25 -4.62 6.42
C ASN A 571 11.25 -3.52 6.85
N PRO A 572 12.30 -3.82 7.64
CA PRO A 572 13.28 -2.81 8.04
C PRO A 572 13.92 -2.05 6.86
N GLU A 573 14.13 -2.70 5.72
CA GLU A 573 14.70 -2.05 4.53
C GLU A 573 13.74 -1.01 3.94
N SER A 574 12.47 -1.35 3.71
CA SER A 574 11.48 -0.39 3.20
C SER A 574 11.17 0.73 4.20
N ILE A 575 11.13 0.41 5.50
CA ILE A 575 10.96 1.41 6.57
C ILE A 575 12.14 2.38 6.61
N ALA A 576 13.39 1.90 6.48
CA ALA A 576 14.56 2.77 6.43
C ALA A 576 14.47 3.75 5.25
N ILE A 577 14.11 3.28 4.05
CA ILE A 577 13.95 4.13 2.86
C ILE A 577 12.84 5.18 3.07
N LYS A 578 11.72 4.79 3.70
CA LYS A 578 10.63 5.73 4.00
C LYS A 578 11.03 6.75 5.08
N ALA A 579 11.81 6.35 6.07
CA ALA A 579 12.34 7.24 7.10
C ALA A 579 13.42 8.18 6.53
N GLU A 580 14.21 7.74 5.55
CA GLU A 580 15.09 8.63 4.78
C GLU A 580 14.27 9.67 4.02
N TYR A 581 13.17 9.27 3.39
CA TYR A 581 12.26 10.22 2.73
C TYR A 581 11.63 11.23 3.70
N VAL A 582 11.28 10.82 4.93
CA VAL A 582 10.86 11.73 6.02
C VAL A 582 11.92 12.80 6.28
N ASN A 583 13.20 12.43 6.32
CA ASN A 583 14.30 13.38 6.50
C ASN A 583 14.54 14.25 5.26
N GLU A 584 14.49 13.68 4.06
CA GLU A 584 14.69 14.38 2.79
C GLU A 584 13.68 15.52 2.60
N MET A 585 12.42 15.26 2.96
CA MET A 585 11.33 16.23 2.85
C MET A 585 11.17 17.10 4.09
N ASP A 586 12.04 16.93 5.10
CA ASP A 586 11.98 17.60 6.40
C ASP A 586 10.62 17.45 7.11
N LEU A 587 9.95 16.31 6.92
CA LEU A 587 8.64 16.04 7.55
C LEU A 587 8.75 16.02 9.07
N GLY A 588 7.64 16.24 9.77
CA GLY A 588 7.56 16.28 11.23
C GLY A 588 7.97 14.99 11.93
N GLY A 589 7.84 13.84 11.26
CA GLY A 589 8.19 12.55 11.82
C GLY A 589 7.61 11.34 11.10
N ALA A 590 7.73 10.19 11.75
CA ALA A 590 7.13 8.92 11.35
C ALA A 590 5.98 8.57 12.30
N MET A 591 4.94 7.97 11.75
CA MET A 591 3.78 7.47 12.49
C MET A 591 3.59 5.98 12.20
N PHE A 592 3.25 5.18 13.22
CA PHE A 592 3.07 3.74 13.10
C PHE A 592 1.67 3.28 13.47
N TRP A 593 1.03 2.63 12.51
CA TRP A 593 -0.15 1.79 12.73
C TRP A 593 0.22 0.32 12.59
N ALA A 594 0.28 -0.47 13.65
CA ALA A 594 0.26 -0.07 15.05
C ALA A 594 1.42 -0.76 15.78
N MET A 595 1.80 -0.25 16.96
CA MET A 595 2.97 -0.77 17.66
C MET A 595 2.84 -2.23 18.08
N ASP A 596 1.60 -2.66 18.32
CA ASP A 596 1.23 -4.03 18.68
C ASP A 596 1.25 -5.01 17.47
N LEU A 597 1.52 -4.52 16.26
CA LEU A 597 1.64 -5.33 15.03
C LEU A 597 3.09 -5.52 14.58
N ASP A 598 4.04 -4.77 15.15
CA ASP A 598 5.47 -5.00 14.99
C ASP A 598 5.92 -6.25 15.79
N ASP A 599 7.13 -6.78 15.56
CA ASP A 599 7.68 -7.88 16.36
C ASP A 599 8.13 -7.37 17.75
N PHE A 600 7.16 -7.02 18.59
CA PHE A 600 7.37 -6.44 19.92
C PHE A 600 8.08 -7.40 20.89
N ARG A 601 7.99 -8.72 20.62
CA ARG A 601 8.68 -9.76 21.41
C ARG A 601 10.10 -10.00 20.91
N GLY A 602 10.34 -9.79 19.62
CA GLY A 602 11.60 -10.01 18.94
C GLY A 602 11.90 -11.50 18.69
N ASP A 603 10.88 -12.35 18.72
CA ASP A 603 11.00 -13.81 18.65
C ASP A 603 10.50 -14.40 17.31
N LYS A 604 9.89 -13.60 16.42
CA LYS A 604 9.39 -14.08 15.12
C LYS A 604 10.30 -13.75 13.95
N CYS A 605 10.88 -12.54 13.95
CA CYS A 605 11.65 -12.03 12.81
C CYS A 605 13.18 -12.20 12.98
N ASN A 606 13.66 -12.57 14.17
CA ASN A 606 15.10 -12.61 14.52
C ASN A 606 15.82 -11.26 14.33
N GLN A 607 15.11 -10.15 14.55
CA GLN A 607 15.60 -8.77 14.33
C GLN A 607 15.62 -7.93 15.62
N GLY A 608 15.41 -8.56 16.79
CA GLY A 608 15.22 -7.86 18.05
C GLY A 608 13.78 -7.34 18.21
N LYS A 609 13.52 -6.64 19.33
CA LYS A 609 12.19 -6.10 19.63
C LYS A 609 11.88 -4.85 18.81
N PHE A 610 10.64 -4.72 18.38
CA PHE A 610 10.14 -3.58 17.61
C PHE A 610 11.06 -3.20 16.42
N PRO A 611 11.41 -4.16 15.54
CA PRO A 611 12.41 -3.94 14.50
C PRO A 611 11.99 -2.83 13.52
N LEU A 612 10.72 -2.72 13.17
CA LEU A 612 10.26 -1.68 12.24
C LEU A 612 10.32 -0.29 12.91
N ILE A 613 9.77 -0.16 14.11
CA ILE A 613 9.72 1.14 14.80
C ILE A 613 11.12 1.62 15.18
N ASN A 614 11.99 0.73 15.67
CA ASN A 614 13.38 1.09 15.96
C ASN A 614 14.14 1.53 14.71
N THR A 615 13.90 0.87 13.57
CA THR A 615 14.52 1.27 12.31
C THR A 615 14.12 2.69 11.91
N ALA A 616 12.82 3.01 11.93
CA ALA A 616 12.37 4.37 11.66
C ALA A 616 12.94 5.37 12.66
N LYS A 617 12.85 5.08 13.96
CA LYS A 617 13.37 5.93 15.04
C LYS A 617 14.85 6.27 14.85
N ASP A 618 15.67 5.29 14.51
CA ASP A 618 17.11 5.49 14.33
C ASP A 618 17.37 6.36 13.08
N VAL A 619 16.71 6.07 11.96
CA VAL A 619 16.91 6.82 10.72
C VAL A 619 16.41 8.26 10.81
N VAL A 620 15.21 8.51 11.36
CA VAL A 620 14.69 9.89 11.50
C VAL A 620 15.50 10.74 12.47
N ASN A 621 16.27 10.10 13.37
CA ASN A 621 17.20 10.78 14.28
C ASN A 621 18.65 10.80 13.74
N GLY A 622 18.85 10.54 12.45
CA GLY A 622 20.13 10.71 11.77
C GLY A 622 21.15 9.62 12.06
N LYS A 623 20.76 8.50 12.66
CA LYS A 623 21.63 7.33 12.76
C LYS A 623 21.62 6.57 11.44
N SER A 624 22.79 6.11 11.00
CA SER A 624 22.85 5.20 9.86
C SER A 624 22.12 3.89 10.21
N PRO A 625 21.35 3.29 9.29
CA PRO A 625 20.66 2.03 9.53
C PRO A 625 21.65 0.98 10.03
N SER A 626 21.46 0.46 11.25
CA SER A 626 22.30 -0.59 11.83
C SER A 626 21.96 -1.96 11.25
N THR A 627 21.92 -2.08 9.92
CA THR A 627 22.02 -3.31 9.13
C THR A 627 21.83 -2.92 7.67
N ARG A 628 22.94 -2.74 6.94
CA ARG A 628 22.91 -2.85 5.47
C ARG A 628 23.44 -4.24 5.14
N PRO A 629 22.60 -5.27 4.93
CA PRO A 629 23.05 -6.42 4.17
C PRO A 629 23.48 -5.88 2.80
N SER A 630 24.74 -6.11 2.44
CA SER A 630 25.23 -5.80 1.10
C SER A 630 24.47 -6.68 0.11
N THR A 631 23.40 -6.15 -0.49
CA THR A 631 22.78 -6.74 -1.68
C THR A 631 23.75 -6.54 -2.84
N THR A 632 24.60 -7.54 -3.03
CA THR A 632 25.37 -7.65 -4.27
C THR A 632 24.35 -7.90 -5.38
N ARG A 633 24.18 -6.89 -6.25
CA ARG A 633 23.28 -6.90 -7.40
C ARG A 633 23.72 -7.99 -8.38
N THR A 634 23.03 -9.13 -8.40
CA THR A 634 23.18 -10.13 -9.46
C THR A 634 22.08 -9.93 -10.49
N THR A 635 22.48 -9.51 -11.69
CA THR A 635 21.65 -9.31 -12.88
C THR A 635 20.90 -10.61 -13.26
N PRO A 636 19.67 -10.54 -13.82
CA PRO A 636 18.86 -11.72 -14.08
C PRO A 636 19.45 -12.52 -15.24
N THR A 637 19.88 -13.76 -14.97
CA THR A 637 20.07 -14.77 -16.02
C THR A 637 18.91 -15.73 -15.94
N THR A 638 18.07 -15.69 -16.97
CA THR A 638 17.02 -16.66 -17.28
C THR A 638 17.53 -18.09 -17.07
N THR A 639 16.90 -18.83 -16.16
CA THR A 639 17.08 -20.28 -16.05
C THR A 639 15.70 -20.93 -15.86
N PRO A 640 15.40 -22.01 -16.60
CA PRO A 640 14.05 -22.59 -16.72
C PRO A 640 13.60 -23.38 -15.48
N ILE A 641 12.28 -23.57 -15.45
CA ILE A 641 11.43 -24.42 -14.60
C ILE A 641 12.19 -25.52 -13.81
N PRO A 642 11.95 -25.67 -12.48
CA PRO A 642 12.63 -26.66 -11.66
C PRO A 642 12.19 -28.08 -12.03
N THR A 643 13.16 -28.92 -12.38
CA THR A 643 13.05 -30.38 -12.23
C THR A 643 13.91 -30.79 -11.04
N ASP A 644 13.24 -31.42 -10.08
CA ASP A 644 13.70 -32.29 -9.00
C ASP A 644 15.21 -32.23 -8.63
N ARG A 645 15.55 -31.47 -7.58
CA ARG A 645 16.86 -31.49 -6.93
C ARG A 645 16.76 -32.21 -5.59
N THR A 646 17.47 -33.32 -5.48
CA THR A 646 17.78 -33.98 -4.21
C THR A 646 18.96 -33.25 -3.55
N ASP A 647 18.69 -32.52 -2.46
CA ASP A 647 19.71 -31.78 -1.71
C ASP A 647 20.69 -32.73 -1.01
N ALA A 648 21.97 -32.33 -0.97
CA ALA A 648 23.08 -33.05 -0.33
C ALA A 648 22.82 -33.42 1.15
N ALA A 649 21.93 -32.72 1.85
CA ALA A 649 21.46 -33.04 3.21
C ALA A 649 20.69 -34.38 3.30
N THR A 650 20.10 -34.82 2.19
CA THR A 650 19.38 -36.10 2.07
C THR A 650 20.34 -37.28 1.93
N LEU A 651 21.59 -37.04 1.49
CA LEU A 651 22.59 -38.07 1.24
C LEU A 651 23.23 -38.61 2.54
N TYR A 652 23.25 -37.83 3.62
CA TYR A 652 23.94 -38.18 4.87
C TYR A 652 23.20 -39.19 5.76
N CYS A 653 21.87 -39.26 5.68
CA CYS A 653 21.07 -40.05 6.62
C CYS A 653 20.47 -41.34 6.04
N GLN A 654 20.77 -41.72 4.78
CA GLN A 654 20.16 -42.91 4.18
C GLN A 654 20.81 -44.21 4.69
N ASN A 655 20.03 -45.00 5.44
CA ASN A 655 20.32 -46.34 5.99
C ASN A 655 21.12 -46.42 7.32
N SER A 656 20.95 -45.47 8.25
CA SER A 656 21.46 -45.64 9.64
C SER A 656 20.35 -46.04 10.64
N LEU A 657 20.48 -47.22 11.26
CA LEU A 657 19.57 -47.68 12.33
C LEU A 657 19.81 -46.98 13.69
N GLU A 658 20.85 -46.15 13.80
CA GLU A 658 21.21 -45.44 15.04
C GLU A 658 21.25 -43.91 14.85
N LYS A 659 21.04 -43.17 15.94
CA LYS A 659 21.15 -41.70 15.99
C LYS A 659 22.59 -41.29 15.66
N GLN A 660 22.80 -40.81 14.45
CA GLN A 660 24.10 -40.30 14.00
C GLN A 660 24.05 -38.79 13.81
N THR A 661 25.17 -38.16 14.13
CA THR A 661 25.35 -36.71 14.06
C THR A 661 26.61 -36.35 13.28
N TYR A 662 26.48 -35.35 12.40
CA TYR A 662 27.47 -34.96 11.40
C TYR A 662 27.76 -33.46 11.48
N ALA A 663 29.03 -33.05 11.35
CA ALA A 663 29.39 -31.64 11.40
C ALA A 663 28.86 -30.88 10.18
N ASN A 664 28.28 -29.69 10.39
CA ASN A 664 27.92 -28.82 9.28
C ASN A 664 29.14 -27.98 8.87
N VAL A 665 29.91 -28.50 7.90
CA VAL A 665 31.16 -27.87 7.44
C VAL A 665 30.92 -26.54 6.74
N SER A 666 29.75 -26.34 6.10
CA SER A 666 29.41 -25.06 5.45
C SER A 666 29.07 -23.96 6.46
N ALA A 667 28.83 -24.31 7.73
CA ALA A 667 28.57 -23.38 8.83
C ALA A 667 29.74 -23.35 9.85
N ASN A 668 30.98 -23.63 9.43
CA ASN A 668 32.17 -23.67 10.30
C ASN A 668 31.99 -24.53 11.57
N CYS A 669 31.21 -25.61 11.50
CA CYS A 669 30.87 -26.49 12.62
C CYS A 669 30.15 -25.79 13.80
N GLU A 670 29.58 -24.59 13.61
CA GLU A 670 28.67 -23.95 14.59
C GLU A 670 27.32 -24.68 14.67
N SER A 671 27.02 -25.49 13.65
CA SER A 671 25.86 -26.38 13.62
C SER A 671 26.27 -27.80 13.20
N TYR A 672 25.37 -28.76 13.45
CA TYR A 672 25.51 -30.16 13.11
C TYR A 672 24.18 -30.73 12.64
N TYR A 673 24.21 -31.74 11.79
CA TYR A 673 23.04 -32.48 11.34
C TYR A 673 22.84 -33.69 12.25
N GLU A 674 21.60 -33.95 12.65
CA GLU A 674 21.17 -35.09 13.44
C GLU A 674 20.18 -35.92 12.61
N CYS A 675 20.47 -37.21 12.43
CA CYS A 675 19.55 -38.14 11.79
C CYS A 675 18.56 -38.70 12.82
N LEU A 676 17.27 -38.47 12.61
CA LEU A 676 16.19 -38.97 13.47
C LEU A 676 15.27 -39.91 12.69
N THR A 677 14.82 -40.98 13.34
CA THR A 677 13.79 -41.88 12.79
C THR A 677 12.44 -41.49 13.39
N THR A 678 11.46 -41.16 12.55
CA THR A 678 10.10 -40.88 13.00
C THR A 678 9.40 -42.16 13.49
N PRO A 679 8.31 -42.05 14.28
CA PRO A 679 7.52 -43.22 14.70
C PRO A 679 6.95 -44.03 13.52
N SER A 680 6.83 -43.41 12.35
CA SER A 680 6.43 -44.04 11.08
C SER A 680 7.58 -44.74 10.32
N GLY A 681 8.79 -44.81 10.89
CA GLY A 681 9.96 -45.45 10.29
C GLY A 681 10.71 -44.61 9.25
N LYS A 682 10.36 -43.34 9.06
CA LYS A 682 10.99 -42.44 8.08
C LYS A 682 12.20 -41.75 8.70
N GLN A 683 13.36 -41.81 8.05
CA GLN A 683 14.56 -41.06 8.45
C GLN A 683 14.45 -39.61 7.99
N ILE A 684 14.70 -38.67 8.91
CA ILE A 684 14.73 -37.23 8.65
C ILE A 684 16.04 -36.64 9.17
N THR A 685 16.59 -35.68 8.43
CA THR A 685 17.78 -34.92 8.82
C THR A 685 17.35 -33.63 9.49
N VAL A 686 17.79 -33.38 10.73
CA VAL A 686 17.50 -32.15 11.47
C VAL A 686 18.80 -31.39 11.71
N SER A 687 18.87 -30.13 11.30
CA SER A 687 20.00 -29.26 11.63
C SER A 687 19.86 -28.71 13.05
N ARG A 688 20.93 -28.74 13.84
CA ARG A 688 21.01 -28.27 15.22
C ARG A 688 22.20 -27.34 15.38
N THR A 689 22.04 -26.24 16.11
CA THR A 689 23.11 -25.27 16.36
C THR A 689 23.71 -25.46 17.75
N CYS A 690 25.04 -25.40 17.88
CA CYS A 690 25.70 -25.44 19.18
C CYS A 690 25.48 -24.13 19.97
N PRO A 691 25.30 -24.18 21.31
CA PRO A 691 25.24 -22.98 22.13
C PRO A 691 26.55 -22.20 22.07
N LYS A 692 26.51 -20.90 21.75
CA LYS A 692 27.73 -20.06 21.69
C LYS A 692 28.38 -19.97 23.08
N PRO A 693 29.72 -20.09 23.23
CA PRO A 693 30.77 -20.12 22.20
C PRO A 693 31.30 -21.55 21.89
N LEU A 694 30.43 -22.56 21.81
CA LEU A 694 30.82 -23.94 21.54
C LEU A 694 30.74 -24.27 20.04
N ILE A 695 31.62 -25.16 19.57
CA ILE A 695 31.63 -25.71 18.21
C ILE A 695 31.43 -27.23 18.25
N TYR A 696 30.81 -27.79 17.22
CA TYR A 696 30.53 -29.22 17.16
C TYR A 696 31.80 -30.01 16.80
N SER A 697 32.18 -30.98 17.64
CA SER A 697 33.29 -31.91 17.38
C SER A 697 32.75 -33.23 16.83
N GLU A 698 33.23 -33.62 15.66
CA GLU A 698 32.83 -34.85 15.00
C GLU A 698 33.41 -36.11 15.66
N ASP A 699 34.62 -36.02 16.25
CA ASP A 699 35.25 -37.11 17.00
C ASP A 699 34.54 -37.39 18.32
N LYS A 700 34.13 -36.33 19.03
CA LYS A 700 33.46 -36.43 20.33
C LYS A 700 31.93 -36.47 20.22
N LYS A 701 31.38 -36.33 19.00
CA LYS A 701 29.95 -36.22 18.67
C LYS A 701 29.16 -35.25 19.55
N LYS A 702 29.78 -34.12 19.94
CA LYS A 702 29.18 -33.12 20.86
C LYS A 702 29.77 -31.72 20.67
N CYS A 703 29.05 -30.70 21.14
CA CYS A 703 29.54 -29.33 21.20
C CYS A 703 30.63 -29.19 22.30
N VAL A 704 31.79 -28.63 21.95
CA VAL A 704 32.94 -28.44 22.84
C VAL A 704 33.48 -27.02 22.74
N LYS A 705 34.22 -26.56 23.75
CA LYS A 705 34.93 -25.27 23.66
C LYS A 705 36.12 -25.43 22.73
N GLU A 706 36.33 -24.44 21.87
CA GLU A 706 37.41 -24.46 20.86
C GLU A 706 38.80 -24.73 21.46
N LYS A 707 39.05 -24.23 22.67
CA LYS A 707 40.30 -24.44 23.43
C LYS A 707 40.56 -25.87 23.93
N ASP A 708 39.57 -26.75 23.90
CA ASP A 708 39.67 -28.14 24.38
C ASP A 708 39.98 -29.13 23.23
N LEU A 709 40.30 -28.61 22.04
CA LEU A 709 40.76 -29.35 20.87
C LEU A 709 42.31 -29.34 20.87
N ASN A 710 42.91 -30.45 21.30
CA ASN A 710 44.36 -30.57 21.51
C ASN A 710 45.19 -30.87 20.25
N ASP A 711 44.71 -30.53 19.05
CA ASP A 711 45.53 -30.67 17.86
C ASP A 711 45.22 -29.60 16.80
N VAL A 712 46.27 -28.88 16.38
CA VAL A 712 46.22 -27.71 15.49
C VAL A 712 46.02 -28.12 14.02
N SER A 713 45.61 -29.36 13.76
CA SER A 713 45.25 -29.87 12.43
C SER A 713 43.79 -30.32 12.28
N ILE A 714 42.87 -29.95 13.20
CA ILE A 714 41.43 -30.22 13.06
C ILE A 714 40.62 -28.94 13.32
N LYS A 715 40.78 -27.94 12.45
CA LYS A 715 39.78 -26.88 12.26
C LYS A 715 38.85 -27.31 11.13
N CYS A 716 37.66 -27.85 11.44
CA CYS A 716 36.63 -28.26 10.46
C CYS A 716 37.16 -28.87 9.14
N SER A 717 38.22 -29.70 9.18
CA SER A 717 38.91 -30.13 7.96
C SER A 717 38.67 -31.60 7.68
N THR A 718 37.76 -31.82 6.73
CA THR A 718 37.91 -32.73 5.59
C THR A 718 39.09 -33.71 5.60
N LYS A 719 38.82 -35.01 5.75
CA LYS A 719 39.55 -36.02 4.96
C LYS A 719 39.02 -36.01 3.53
N LEU A 720 39.29 -34.95 2.78
CA LEU A 720 39.11 -34.88 1.32
C LEU A 720 40.10 -33.85 0.79
N GLY A 721 41.23 -34.36 0.34
CA GLY A 721 42.25 -33.58 -0.35
C GLY A 721 41.74 -33.15 -1.72
N LEU A 722 41.42 -31.86 -1.86
CA LEU A 722 41.38 -31.19 -3.15
C LEU A 722 42.82 -31.00 -3.62
N SER A 723 43.35 -31.98 -4.34
CA SER A 723 44.51 -31.76 -5.21
C SER A 723 44.03 -31.74 -6.66
N ALA A 724 44.19 -30.59 -7.33
CA ALA A 724 44.12 -30.54 -8.78
C ALA A 724 45.35 -31.26 -9.37
N PRO A 725 45.17 -32.06 -10.43
CA PRO A 725 46.28 -32.25 -11.35
C PRO A 725 45.88 -32.03 -12.81
N SER A 726 46.77 -31.29 -13.46
CA SER A 726 47.07 -31.19 -14.88
C SER A 726 47.11 -32.55 -15.62
N SER A 727 46.12 -32.83 -16.49
CA SER A 727 46.25 -33.59 -17.75
C SER A 727 44.87 -33.77 -18.43
N PRO A 728 44.82 -33.99 -19.77
CA PRO A 728 43.68 -33.60 -20.59
C PRO A 728 42.42 -34.43 -20.32
N ALA A 729 41.29 -33.73 -20.43
CA ALA A 729 39.94 -34.26 -20.25
C ALA A 729 39.75 -35.59 -21.00
N ALA A 730 39.19 -36.58 -20.31
CA ALA A 730 38.56 -37.71 -20.97
C ALA A 730 37.55 -37.15 -21.99
N ASN A 731 37.57 -37.67 -23.21
CA ASN A 731 36.72 -37.21 -24.29
C ASN A 731 35.24 -37.51 -23.97
N CYS A 732 34.56 -36.55 -23.36
CA CYS A 732 33.12 -36.58 -23.12
C CYS A 732 32.38 -36.46 -24.46
N TRP A 733 31.96 -37.60 -25.02
CA TRP A 733 31.16 -37.63 -26.25
C TRP A 733 29.65 -37.50 -25.99
N ASP A 734 29.19 -37.79 -24.77
CA ASP A 734 27.80 -37.62 -24.33
C ASP A 734 27.74 -36.67 -23.11
N PRO A 735 27.06 -35.51 -23.22
CA PRO A 735 26.90 -34.53 -22.13
C PRO A 735 26.18 -35.07 -20.88
N SER A 736 25.47 -36.19 -20.98
CA SER A 736 24.69 -36.80 -19.88
C SER A 736 25.36 -38.01 -19.20
N SER A 737 26.61 -38.27 -19.59
CA SER A 737 27.39 -39.43 -19.17
C SER A 737 28.33 -39.13 -18.00
N PHE A 738 28.59 -40.16 -17.18
CA PHE A 738 29.62 -40.13 -16.14
C PHE A 738 30.72 -41.10 -16.54
N ILE A 739 31.96 -40.61 -16.63
CA ILE A 739 33.11 -41.40 -17.08
C ILE A 739 33.99 -41.72 -15.86
N PRO A 740 33.94 -42.96 -15.32
CA PRO A 740 34.89 -43.40 -14.30
C PRO A 740 36.30 -43.49 -14.87
N ASP A 741 37.30 -43.29 -14.00
CA ASP A 741 38.68 -43.61 -14.33
C ASP A 741 38.94 -45.12 -14.29
N SER A 742 40.16 -45.53 -14.66
CA SER A 742 40.55 -46.94 -14.79
C SER A 742 40.40 -47.77 -13.51
N GLN A 743 40.26 -47.13 -12.36
CA GLN A 743 40.06 -47.78 -11.06
C GLN A 743 38.64 -47.59 -10.51
N CYS A 744 37.75 -46.93 -11.27
CA CYS A 744 36.46 -46.38 -10.87
C CYS A 744 36.46 -45.70 -9.51
N ARG A 745 37.61 -45.18 -9.08
CA ARG A 745 37.74 -44.48 -7.81
C ARG A 745 37.35 -43.04 -7.99
N PHE A 746 37.64 -42.49 -9.16
CA PHE A 746 37.22 -41.17 -9.55
C PHE A 746 36.32 -41.26 -10.77
N PHE A 747 35.41 -40.31 -10.92
CA PHE A 747 34.59 -40.21 -12.12
C PHE A 747 34.41 -38.75 -12.53
N THR A 748 34.30 -38.54 -13.84
CA THR A 748 34.07 -37.21 -14.41
C THR A 748 32.62 -37.11 -14.83
N ASP A 749 31.94 -36.10 -14.33
CA ASP A 749 30.62 -35.71 -14.83
C ASP A 749 30.81 -34.90 -16.11
N CYS A 750 30.37 -35.43 -17.24
CA CYS A 750 30.53 -34.77 -18.53
C CYS A 750 29.62 -33.54 -18.71
N SER A 751 28.56 -33.40 -17.92
CA SER A 751 27.70 -32.21 -17.94
C SER A 751 28.39 -31.00 -17.30
N THR A 752 29.15 -31.23 -16.23
CA THR A 752 29.83 -30.17 -15.47
C THR A 752 31.34 -30.10 -15.71
N LYS A 753 31.90 -31.09 -16.42
CA LYS A 753 33.35 -31.31 -16.63
C LYS A 753 34.16 -31.37 -15.32
N ARG A 754 33.51 -31.74 -14.21
CA ARG A 754 34.14 -31.86 -12.89
C ARG A 754 34.42 -33.32 -12.54
N ARG A 755 35.57 -33.56 -11.91
CA ARG A 755 35.99 -34.88 -11.42
C ARG A 755 35.66 -35.01 -9.93
N TYR A 756 35.06 -36.13 -9.57
CA TYR A 756 34.64 -36.48 -8.21
C TYR A 756 35.35 -37.77 -7.77
N GLU A 757 35.56 -37.95 -6.46
CA GLU A 757 36.11 -39.17 -5.87
C GLU A 757 35.03 -39.91 -5.08
N CYS A 758 34.95 -41.23 -5.25
CA CYS A 758 34.06 -42.07 -4.46
C CYS A 758 34.60 -42.27 -3.02
N PRO A 759 33.72 -42.43 -2.01
CA PRO A 759 34.11 -42.70 -0.64
C PRO A 759 35.07 -43.90 -0.50
N PRO A 760 35.90 -43.94 0.56
CA PRO A 760 36.77 -45.08 0.84
C PRO A 760 35.99 -46.41 0.79
N ASP A 761 36.58 -47.42 0.16
CA ASP A 761 36.00 -48.76 -0.06
C ASP A 761 34.76 -48.85 -0.98
N SER A 762 34.51 -47.81 -1.77
CA SER A 762 33.53 -47.81 -2.85
C SER A 762 34.15 -47.53 -4.23
N SER A 763 33.44 -47.93 -5.28
CA SER A 763 33.79 -47.74 -6.69
C SER A 763 32.56 -47.23 -7.45
N PHE A 764 32.77 -46.35 -8.42
CA PHE A 764 31.70 -45.77 -9.23
C PHE A 764 31.18 -46.80 -10.23
N GLU A 765 29.88 -47.10 -10.18
CA GLU A 765 29.22 -47.99 -11.12
C GLU A 765 28.52 -47.17 -12.22
N ARG A 766 29.00 -47.29 -13.46
CA ARG A 766 28.60 -46.42 -14.59
C ARG A 766 27.10 -46.53 -14.87
N ASN A 767 26.54 -47.74 -14.84
CA ASN A 767 25.13 -47.97 -15.16
C ASN A 767 24.19 -47.43 -14.08
N LEU A 768 24.63 -47.43 -12.82
CA LEU A 768 23.84 -46.94 -11.69
C LEU A 768 24.08 -45.47 -11.38
N LYS A 769 25.05 -44.82 -12.06
CA LYS A 769 25.45 -43.43 -11.87
C LYS A 769 25.73 -43.08 -10.39
N ARG A 770 26.28 -44.02 -9.62
CA ARG A 770 26.54 -43.86 -8.17
C ARG A 770 27.75 -44.68 -7.69
N CYS A 771 28.33 -44.30 -6.56
CA CYS A 771 29.36 -45.09 -5.87
C CYS A 771 28.70 -46.26 -5.13
N VAL A 772 29.21 -47.47 -5.33
CA VAL A 772 28.76 -48.69 -4.65
C VAL A 772 29.96 -49.39 -3.99
N PRO A 773 29.75 -50.22 -2.96
CA PRO A 773 30.85 -50.92 -2.30
C PRO A 773 31.69 -51.75 -3.29
N LYS A 774 33.02 -51.72 -3.15
CA LYS A 774 34.02 -52.31 -4.08
C LYS A 774 33.75 -53.75 -4.55
N LYS A 775 32.97 -54.53 -3.79
CA LYS A 775 32.71 -55.96 -4.09
C LYS A 775 31.85 -56.19 -5.34
N HIS A 776 31.29 -55.15 -5.96
CA HIS A 776 30.30 -55.30 -7.04
C HIS A 776 30.63 -54.59 -8.36
N VAL A 777 31.79 -53.96 -8.52
CA VAL A 777 32.12 -53.16 -9.72
C VAL A 777 33.27 -53.80 -10.49
N GLN A 778 33.04 -54.18 -11.73
CA GLN A 778 34.10 -54.55 -12.67
C GLN A 778 34.49 -53.33 -13.50
N CYS A 779 35.61 -52.70 -13.14
CA CYS A 779 36.17 -51.58 -13.89
C CYS A 779 36.95 -52.10 -15.10
N TRP A 780 36.29 -52.20 -16.25
CA TRP A 780 36.96 -52.40 -17.54
C TRP A 780 36.63 -51.23 -18.47
N TRP A 781 37.59 -50.90 -19.33
CA TRP A 781 37.57 -49.76 -20.24
C TRP A 781 36.48 -49.90 -21.32
#